data_AF-A0A964NH90-F1
#
_entry.id   AF-A0A964NH90-F1
#
_cell.length_a   1.000
_cell.length_b   1.000
_cell.length_c   1.000
_cell.angle_alpha   90.00
_cell.angle_beta   90.00
_cell.angle_gamma   90.00
#
_symmetry.space_group_name_H-M   'P 1'
#
loop_
_entity.id
_entity.type
_entity.pdbx_description
1 polymer ?
#
loop_
_entity_poly.entity_id
_entity_poly.type
_entity_poly.pdbx_seq_one_letter_code
_entity_poly.pdbx_strand_id
1 'polypeptide(L)'
;MERSREPDRAIATASPASAQADVAPVDTGASARQQSGEVSASAAKTGAAPSAPGMEELVSLRARIAEARPQGPEAVAQVVNQARARAPQSARPVIELLISELSPEEQAAVGQGPPSPAGPPSPAGPPPQGTTADSGADAVPEGAAPAALPDAAKAVAGPGAAPSTAPTAAGPTAAAPAAAPATAAAPTAAPAASVRQDAGGRELVRQELEFHESWSAMRGGAGARAAQLFSPGNVATDLAQGARGAVVQTVAGQAIGALASRIPVPGLGNIIGGTLSAYSLFSNGGAGLRRTLDGIGEGFNWEGKGAFQIIADAIGSVKSILDLIGNVCNILSGLAYAFAAIAAVGGLLSVFFPPLAFLVPHIPMAINVGRACGGIATVCMTVSNLISPLPPLFRAMHILVSNDDPIKLVHQEQQYHQEVQGAIANYGNAAIDNRLGGGKGNPLAQFGSGIRGGAKATGQAAGDLRGGNQAVRQTLDFQGGTAASSRAQGKANGENYFDVGGRRSAPLTAKRDASQAELQSRQENATDYRQRATAARAAASEPGATRRDRRAASAAEGRADKRDGRVTQSTGRVETANERLDILRGHSGGAPGGEVGNTTEGAYGTYKANAEDRSTAAADGSAVSPGAKPAPPTRDARGHVVLPEPPGTLAELEALDGQEQALESQAREQAAATQAAEAVGQSATERAAEIGRVQAALEARNQTHAETATKHQSVAQETQQISLQGAQGGGSTNDGMQRAAAVLQPIAGPARTVNGIVQRVPSNRFFDVSGTQRDLSRFVAGIDEVTQQGASTQAGQAQMQQAVATRTSQAQEAQQARGQGDAASGTLKQLVSSDQQKAGAVAQEAQTESQTSRGAEQSLAQQAAAVRQQRQQKWGSLMSWAATHRGMRQTVVPGAQGA
;
A
#
# COMPACT_ATOMS: atom_id res chain seq x y z
N MET A 1 1.06 -59.66 -22.45
CA MET A 1 2.50 -60.01 -22.28
C MET A 1 3.25 -58.69 -22.42
N GLU A 2 3.65 -57.99 -21.34
CA GLU A 2 4.69 -58.36 -20.34
C GLU A 2 6.10 -58.30 -20.96
N ARG A 3 7.20 -57.87 -20.32
CA ARG A 3 7.58 -57.25 -19.00
C ARG A 3 8.95 -56.55 -19.26
N SER A 4 9.53 -55.62 -18.49
CA SER A 4 9.24 -54.89 -17.22
C SER A 4 10.04 -53.57 -17.21
N ARG A 5 10.04 -52.80 -16.11
CA ARG A 5 11.04 -51.76 -15.77
C ARG A 5 11.47 -51.88 -14.30
N GLU A 6 12.70 -51.45 -14.00
CA GLU A 6 13.26 -51.12 -12.67
C GLU A 6 13.38 -52.28 -11.65
N PRO A 7 14.14 -52.17 -10.53
CA PRO A 7 14.86 -51.01 -9.93
C PRO A 7 16.42 -51.23 -9.89
N ASP A 8 17.32 -50.49 -9.21
CA ASP A 8 17.31 -50.03 -7.80
C ASP A 8 18.35 -48.95 -7.38
N ARG A 9 18.23 -48.47 -6.12
CA ARG A 9 18.97 -47.33 -5.48
C ARG A 9 20.15 -47.74 -4.57
N ALA A 10 21.13 -46.83 -4.37
CA ALA A 10 21.80 -46.46 -3.09
C ALA A 10 22.90 -45.37 -3.35
N ILE A 11 23.01 -44.21 -2.65
CA ILE A 11 23.50 -43.94 -1.26
C ILE A 11 25.01 -44.33 -1.14
N ALA A 12 26.01 -43.50 -0.76
CA ALA A 12 26.17 -42.44 0.27
C ALA A 12 27.31 -41.44 -0.11
N THR A 13 27.21 -40.11 0.08
CA THR A 13 27.76 -39.28 1.20
C THR A 13 29.09 -39.69 1.88
N ALA A 14 30.13 -38.84 1.79
CA ALA A 14 31.18 -38.63 2.82
C ALA A 14 31.91 -37.28 2.63
N SER A 15 32.47 -36.72 3.73
CA SER A 15 33.02 -35.35 3.84
C SER A 15 34.54 -35.21 3.51
N PRO A 16 35.07 -33.97 3.35
CA PRO A 16 36.46 -33.73 2.95
C PRO A 16 37.47 -33.88 4.10
N ALA A 17 38.73 -34.17 3.75
CA ALA A 17 39.87 -34.15 4.65
C ALA A 17 40.90 -33.09 4.19
N SER A 18 41.51 -32.44 5.17
CA SER A 18 42.39 -31.26 5.06
C SER A 18 43.84 -31.57 4.70
N ALA A 19 44.50 -30.64 3.99
CA ALA A 19 45.94 -30.42 4.08
C ALA A 19 46.28 -28.93 3.82
N GLN A 20 47.13 -28.34 4.67
CA GLN A 20 47.62 -26.95 4.57
C GLN A 20 48.91 -26.88 3.74
N ALA A 21 49.12 -25.77 3.03
CA ALA A 21 50.46 -25.23 2.73
C ALA A 21 50.36 -23.73 2.37
N ASP A 22 51.11 -22.88 3.07
CA ASP A 22 51.26 -21.46 2.75
C ASP A 22 52.20 -21.23 1.56
N VAL A 23 51.78 -20.44 0.56
CA VAL A 23 52.68 -19.59 -0.26
C VAL A 23 51.92 -18.33 -0.70
N ALA A 24 52.54 -17.15 -0.57
CA ALA A 24 52.00 -15.84 -0.96
C ALA A 24 52.12 -15.58 -2.50
N PRO A 25 51.43 -14.57 -3.07
CA PRO A 25 50.93 -14.64 -4.45
C PRO A 25 51.92 -14.23 -5.54
N VAL A 26 51.76 -14.83 -6.73
CA VAL A 26 52.28 -14.33 -8.00
C VAL A 26 51.09 -13.95 -8.88
N ASP A 27 51.11 -12.73 -9.39
CA ASP A 27 50.02 -12.12 -10.15
C ASP A 27 50.05 -12.56 -11.62
N THR A 28 49.04 -13.32 -12.06
CA THR A 28 48.81 -13.69 -13.47
C THR A 28 47.32 -13.81 -13.75
N GLY A 29 46.76 -12.97 -14.63
CA GLY A 29 45.30 -12.95 -14.81
C GLY A 29 44.71 -12.12 -15.96
N ALA A 30 45.44 -11.87 -17.06
CA ALA A 30 44.86 -11.22 -18.24
C ALA A 30 44.62 -12.21 -19.39
N SER A 31 43.35 -12.52 -19.68
CA SER A 31 42.75 -12.80 -21.01
C SER A 31 41.69 -13.91 -20.99
N ALA A 32 40.46 -13.61 -21.46
CA ALA A 32 39.84 -14.28 -22.62
C ALA A 32 38.32 -13.99 -22.75
N ARG A 33 37.94 -13.09 -23.67
CA ARG A 33 37.21 -13.42 -24.92
C ARG A 33 36.63 -12.18 -25.59
N GLN A 34 36.90 -12.06 -26.90
CA GLN A 34 36.29 -11.09 -27.80
C GLN A 34 36.07 -11.78 -29.16
N GLN A 35 34.82 -11.82 -29.62
CA GLN A 35 34.27 -12.22 -30.94
C GLN A 35 32.75 -12.25 -30.69
N SER A 36 31.85 -11.63 -31.46
CA SER A 36 31.86 -11.02 -32.80
C SER A 36 30.90 -9.81 -32.83
N GLY A 37 30.82 -8.95 -33.84
CA GLY A 37 31.53 -8.88 -35.12
C GLY A 37 31.21 -7.56 -35.85
N GLU A 38 31.89 -7.31 -36.97
CA GLU A 38 31.81 -6.06 -37.74
C GLU A 38 30.61 -6.01 -38.70
N VAL A 39 29.98 -4.84 -38.88
CA VAL A 39 29.40 -4.42 -40.17
C VAL A 39 29.59 -2.91 -40.39
N SER A 40 30.44 -2.60 -41.37
CA SER A 40 30.47 -1.43 -42.26
C SER A 40 30.01 -0.04 -41.78
N ALA A 41 30.97 0.89 -41.73
CA ALA A 41 30.70 2.33 -41.88
C ALA A 41 30.54 2.71 -43.37
N SER A 42 29.55 3.55 -43.69
CA SER A 42 29.45 4.25 -44.98
C SER A 42 28.54 5.49 -44.85
N ALA A 43 28.83 6.53 -45.64
CA ALA A 43 28.10 7.79 -45.78
C ALA A 43 28.02 8.70 -44.53
N ALA A 44 28.96 9.65 -44.44
CA ALA A 44 28.75 10.87 -43.68
C ALA A 44 27.72 11.78 -44.40
N LYS A 45 26.75 12.32 -43.66
CA LYS A 45 26.08 13.57 -44.05
C LYS A 45 25.63 14.34 -42.81
N THR A 46 25.96 15.62 -42.79
CA THR A 46 25.61 16.57 -41.72
C THR A 46 24.09 16.65 -41.52
N GLY A 47 23.64 16.29 -40.32
CA GLY A 47 22.28 16.53 -39.85
C GLY A 47 22.35 17.05 -38.41
N ALA A 48 22.21 18.35 -38.23
CA ALA A 48 22.00 18.91 -36.89
C ALA A 48 20.67 18.36 -36.35
N ALA A 49 20.65 17.91 -35.09
CA ALA A 49 19.41 17.54 -34.45
C ALA A 49 18.48 18.76 -34.38
N PRO A 50 17.18 18.64 -34.72
CA PRO A 50 16.23 19.72 -34.50
C PRO A 50 16.04 19.89 -32.98
N SER A 51 16.72 20.90 -32.42
CA SER A 51 16.49 21.38 -31.06
C SER A 51 15.00 21.70 -30.88
N ALA A 52 14.34 21.02 -29.94
CA ALA A 52 12.90 21.11 -29.74
C ALA A 52 12.48 22.57 -29.40
N PRO A 53 11.77 23.28 -30.30
CA PRO A 53 11.45 24.68 -30.09
C PRO A 53 10.34 24.81 -29.04
N GLY A 54 10.73 25.14 -27.80
CA GLY A 54 9.80 25.42 -26.71
C GLY A 54 10.34 25.13 -25.30
N MET A 55 11.30 24.21 -25.13
CA MET A 55 11.78 23.84 -23.78
C MET A 55 12.59 24.94 -23.08
N GLU A 56 13.44 25.67 -23.81
CA GLU A 56 14.19 26.81 -23.24
C GLU A 56 13.26 27.98 -22.89
N GLU A 57 12.22 28.22 -23.71
CA GLU A 57 11.22 29.25 -23.46
C GLU A 57 10.35 28.91 -22.24
N LEU A 58 10.03 27.62 -22.05
CA LEU A 58 9.38 27.06 -20.85
C LEU A 58 10.19 27.30 -19.57
N VAL A 59 11.48 26.95 -19.58
CA VAL A 59 12.38 27.15 -18.44
C VAL A 59 12.53 28.63 -18.12
N SER A 60 12.68 29.47 -19.15
CA SER A 60 12.75 30.92 -19.03
C SER A 60 11.44 31.55 -18.50
N LEU A 61 10.28 30.97 -18.81
CA LEU A 61 8.98 31.42 -18.29
C LEU A 61 8.78 31.02 -16.83
N ARG A 62 9.15 29.78 -16.44
CA ARG A 62 9.12 29.35 -15.04
C ARG A 62 10.03 30.20 -14.15
N ALA A 63 11.24 30.53 -14.62
CA ALA A 63 12.16 31.43 -13.91
C ALA A 63 11.54 32.82 -13.69
N ARG A 64 10.92 33.41 -14.73
CA ARG A 64 10.27 34.73 -14.62
C ARG A 64 9.00 34.73 -13.75
N ILE A 65 8.25 33.62 -13.71
CA ILE A 65 7.13 33.46 -12.77
C ILE A 65 7.65 33.38 -11.33
N ALA A 66 8.73 32.65 -11.07
CA ALA A 66 9.36 32.57 -9.75
C ALA A 66 9.90 33.93 -9.26
N GLU A 67 10.48 34.73 -10.16
CA GLU A 67 10.96 36.09 -9.87
C GLU A 67 9.83 37.10 -9.63
N ALA A 68 8.67 36.91 -10.28
CA ALA A 68 7.49 37.76 -10.11
C ALA A 68 6.68 37.47 -8.84
N ARG A 69 6.71 36.23 -8.30
CA ARG A 69 5.99 35.84 -7.08
C ARG A 69 6.18 36.77 -5.86
N PRO A 70 7.40 37.18 -5.47
CA PRO A 70 7.58 38.13 -4.35
C PRO A 70 7.01 39.54 -4.62
N GLN A 71 6.59 39.84 -5.85
CA GLN A 71 5.95 41.11 -6.24
C GLN A 71 4.40 41.01 -6.24
N GLY A 72 3.84 39.84 -5.93
CA GLY A 72 2.39 39.60 -5.82
C GLY A 72 1.73 39.01 -7.07
N PRO A 73 0.46 38.58 -6.96
CA PRO A 73 -0.23 37.83 -8.03
C PRO A 73 -0.45 38.65 -9.30
N GLU A 74 -0.53 39.99 -9.21
CA GLU A 74 -0.62 40.87 -10.39
C GLU A 74 0.65 40.84 -11.25
N ALA A 75 1.84 40.77 -10.62
CA ALA A 75 3.11 40.69 -11.34
C ALA A 75 3.24 39.35 -12.07
N VAL A 76 2.85 38.25 -11.41
CA VAL A 76 2.76 36.92 -12.02
C VAL A 76 1.78 36.93 -13.19
N ALA A 77 0.60 37.55 -13.02
CA ALA A 77 -0.39 37.70 -14.08
C ALA A 77 0.13 38.51 -15.29
N GLN A 78 0.91 39.57 -15.06
CA GLN A 78 1.56 40.33 -16.13
C GLN A 78 2.57 39.49 -16.92
N VAL A 79 3.45 38.75 -16.23
CA VAL A 79 4.45 37.86 -16.87
C VAL A 79 3.75 36.79 -17.72
N VAL A 80 2.73 36.13 -17.16
CA VAL A 80 1.98 35.07 -17.83
C VAL A 80 1.19 35.60 -19.03
N ASN A 81 0.47 36.73 -18.89
CA ASN A 81 -0.27 37.32 -20.00
C ASN A 81 0.66 37.87 -21.09
N GLN A 82 1.82 38.42 -20.75
CA GLN A 82 2.82 38.84 -21.73
C GLN A 82 3.42 37.65 -22.50
N ALA A 83 3.64 36.51 -21.84
CA ALA A 83 4.05 35.27 -22.50
C ALA A 83 2.95 34.72 -23.42
N ARG A 84 1.71 34.65 -22.94
CA ARG A 84 0.53 34.19 -23.69
C ARG A 84 0.25 35.04 -24.95
N ALA A 85 0.58 36.34 -24.89
CA ALA A 85 0.46 37.27 -26.02
C ALA A 85 1.59 37.11 -27.07
N ARG A 86 2.80 36.71 -26.64
CA ARG A 86 3.98 36.55 -27.52
C ARG A 86 4.14 35.14 -28.10
N ALA A 87 3.59 34.13 -27.43
CA ALA A 87 3.81 32.74 -27.78
C ALA A 87 3.12 32.33 -29.12
N PRO A 88 3.80 31.54 -29.96
CA PRO A 88 3.18 30.95 -31.15
C PRO A 88 2.03 29.99 -30.76
N GLN A 89 1.08 29.75 -31.67
CA GLN A 89 -0.10 28.92 -31.37
C GLN A 89 0.25 27.51 -30.85
N SER A 90 1.37 26.94 -31.30
CA SER A 90 1.88 25.63 -30.84
C SER A 90 2.32 25.62 -29.37
N ALA A 91 2.71 26.75 -28.80
CA ALA A 91 3.14 26.87 -27.41
C ALA A 91 2.01 27.25 -26.43
N ARG A 92 0.82 27.62 -26.93
CA ARG A 92 -0.33 27.97 -26.08
C ARG A 92 -0.77 26.85 -25.11
N PRO A 93 -0.89 25.56 -25.51
CA PRO A 93 -1.31 24.50 -24.59
C PRO A 93 -0.36 24.33 -23.40
N VAL A 94 0.92 24.63 -23.60
CA VAL A 94 1.98 24.57 -22.58
C VAL A 94 1.87 25.72 -21.59
N ILE A 95 1.46 26.91 -22.05
CA ILE A 95 1.19 28.07 -21.18
C ILE A 95 -0.11 27.85 -20.38
N GLU A 96 -1.15 27.25 -20.96
CA GLU A 96 -2.35 26.87 -20.19
C GLU A 96 -2.03 25.83 -19.10
N LEU A 97 -1.11 24.89 -19.37
CA LEU A 97 -0.62 23.95 -18.35
C LEU A 97 0.08 24.67 -17.19
N LEU A 98 0.95 25.64 -17.50
CA LEU A 98 1.60 26.51 -16.50
C LEU A 98 0.60 27.34 -15.70
N ILE A 99 -0.48 27.85 -16.33
CA ILE A 99 -1.54 28.56 -15.63
C ILE A 99 -2.23 27.64 -14.59
N SER A 100 -2.41 26.36 -14.90
CA SER A 100 -2.97 25.40 -13.95
C SER A 100 -2.04 25.02 -12.78
N GLU A 101 -0.73 25.33 -12.87
CA GLU A 101 0.25 25.17 -11.79
C GLU A 101 0.34 26.40 -10.85
N LEU A 102 -0.38 27.49 -11.15
CA LEU A 102 -0.43 28.68 -10.30
C LEU A 102 -1.38 28.50 -9.10
N SER A 103 -1.19 29.26 -8.03
CA SER A 103 -2.14 29.34 -6.91
C SER A 103 -3.49 29.95 -7.33
N PRO A 104 -4.59 29.72 -6.60
CA PRO A 104 -5.90 30.24 -6.97
C PRO A 104 -5.95 31.78 -7.11
N GLU A 105 -5.17 32.51 -6.33
CA GLU A 105 -5.07 33.98 -6.40
C GLU A 105 -4.30 34.45 -7.65
N GLU A 106 -3.18 33.80 -7.98
CA GLU A 106 -2.44 34.03 -9.22
C GLU A 106 -3.31 33.68 -10.46
N GLN A 107 -4.07 32.57 -10.42
CA GLN A 107 -5.00 32.18 -11.48
C GLN A 107 -6.12 33.22 -11.67
N ALA A 108 -6.70 33.72 -10.57
CA ALA A 108 -7.73 34.76 -10.62
C ALA A 108 -7.18 36.07 -11.22
N ALA A 109 -5.95 36.47 -10.87
CA ALA A 109 -5.29 37.65 -11.42
C ALA A 109 -4.99 37.50 -12.93
N VAL A 110 -4.55 36.32 -13.40
CA VAL A 110 -4.36 36.04 -14.84
C VAL A 110 -5.68 36.22 -15.62
N GLY A 111 -6.80 35.81 -15.02
CA GLY A 111 -8.12 35.81 -15.66
C GLY A 111 -8.79 37.18 -15.85
N GLN A 112 -8.38 38.23 -15.13
CA GLN A 112 -9.05 39.54 -15.19
C GLN A 112 -8.74 40.36 -16.45
N GLY A 113 -7.60 40.10 -17.09
CA GLY A 113 -7.16 40.81 -18.30
C GLY A 113 -6.77 42.28 -18.07
N PRO A 114 -6.03 42.91 -19.00
CA PRO A 114 -5.72 44.33 -18.88
C PRO A 114 -6.98 45.18 -19.09
N PRO A 115 -7.22 46.23 -18.28
CA PRO A 115 -8.35 47.13 -18.49
C PRO A 115 -8.24 47.80 -19.87
N SER A 116 -9.34 47.85 -20.61
CA SER A 116 -9.37 48.52 -21.92
C SER A 116 -9.07 50.02 -21.77
N PRO A 117 -8.22 50.60 -22.63
CA PRO A 117 -7.93 52.03 -22.58
C PRO A 117 -9.20 52.84 -22.85
N ALA A 118 -9.50 53.79 -21.97
CA ALA A 118 -10.69 54.62 -22.05
C ALA A 118 -10.70 55.46 -23.34
N GLY A 119 -11.85 55.52 -24.01
CA GLY A 119 -12.06 56.40 -25.17
C GLY A 119 -12.03 57.89 -24.79
N PRO A 120 -11.76 58.80 -25.75
CA PRO A 120 -11.67 60.22 -25.50
C PRO A 120 -13.03 60.83 -25.08
N PRO A 121 -13.04 61.83 -24.17
CA PRO A 121 -14.28 62.42 -23.67
C PRO A 121 -14.97 63.29 -24.71
N SER A 122 -16.30 63.22 -24.75
CA SER A 122 -17.17 64.20 -25.43
C SER A 122 -17.87 65.11 -24.41
N PRO A 123 -18.27 66.33 -24.82
CA PRO A 123 -18.36 67.47 -23.90
C PRO A 123 -19.65 67.56 -23.08
N ALA A 124 -19.58 68.35 -22.01
CA ALA A 124 -20.63 68.52 -21.02
C ALA A 124 -21.91 69.19 -21.55
N GLY A 125 -23.05 68.77 -21.01
CA GLY A 125 -24.37 69.41 -21.10
C GLY A 125 -24.99 69.59 -19.69
N PRO A 126 -25.93 70.53 -19.51
CA PRO A 126 -26.19 71.16 -18.20
C PRO A 126 -27.25 70.46 -17.32
N PRO A 127 -27.27 70.75 -16.00
CA PRO A 127 -28.22 70.18 -15.05
C PRO A 127 -29.54 70.97 -14.94
N PRO A 128 -30.61 70.32 -14.46
CA PRO A 128 -31.46 70.98 -13.48
C PRO A 128 -31.97 70.08 -12.34
N GLN A 129 -32.02 70.66 -11.12
CA GLN A 129 -33.12 70.64 -10.13
C GLN A 129 -33.84 69.28 -9.89
N GLY A 130 -33.77 68.66 -8.71
CA GLY A 130 -34.39 69.11 -7.45
C GLY A 130 -35.68 68.29 -7.19
N THR A 131 -35.83 67.57 -6.08
CA THR A 131 -36.44 68.08 -4.85
C THR A 131 -36.32 67.09 -3.66
N THR A 132 -36.32 67.67 -2.44
CA THR A 132 -36.78 67.19 -1.10
C THR A 132 -37.56 65.86 -1.02
N ALA A 133 -37.55 65.05 0.06
CA ALA A 133 -37.28 65.23 1.51
C ALA A 133 -36.99 63.82 2.15
N ASP A 134 -36.81 63.55 3.46
CA ASP A 134 -36.75 64.33 4.72
C ASP A 134 -35.99 63.52 5.81
N SER A 135 -35.64 64.18 6.93
CA SER A 135 -35.38 63.70 8.33
C SER A 135 -35.11 62.20 8.65
N GLY A 136 -34.18 61.81 9.53
CA GLY A 136 -33.28 62.53 10.46
C GLY A 136 -32.27 61.54 11.10
N ALA A 137 -31.08 61.96 11.56
CA ALA A 137 -30.81 62.50 12.92
C ALA A 137 -30.91 61.39 14.00
N ASP A 138 -29.94 61.09 14.88
CA ASP A 138 -28.73 61.78 15.40
C ASP A 138 -27.76 60.70 15.98
N ALA A 139 -26.51 60.93 16.42
CA ALA A 139 -25.49 61.95 16.19
C ALA A 139 -24.12 61.40 16.68
N VAL A 140 -23.02 62.08 16.30
CA VAL A 140 -21.64 61.79 16.74
C VAL A 140 -21.35 62.54 18.08
N PRO A 141 -20.18 62.36 18.75
CA PRO A 141 -19.08 63.29 18.44
C PRO A 141 -17.67 62.68 18.44
N GLU A 142 -16.79 63.34 17.68
CA GLU A 142 -15.35 63.64 17.87
C GLU A 142 -14.42 62.60 18.56
N GLY A 143 -13.17 62.37 18.13
CA GLY A 143 -12.38 63.02 17.06
C GLY A 143 -10.90 63.17 17.49
N ALA A 144 -9.95 62.79 16.64
CA ALA A 144 -8.52 63.19 16.75
C ALA A 144 -7.74 62.84 15.46
N ALA A 145 -6.88 63.75 15.01
CA ALA A 145 -5.98 63.56 13.87
C ALA A 145 -4.59 63.02 14.33
N PRO A 146 -3.75 62.47 13.43
CA PRO A 146 -2.46 61.88 13.82
C PRO A 146 -1.38 62.93 14.07
N ALA A 147 -0.55 62.70 15.09
CA ALA A 147 0.61 63.52 15.41
C ALA A 147 1.92 62.92 14.85
N ALA A 148 2.87 63.80 14.48
CA ALA A 148 4.16 63.44 13.91
C ALA A 148 5.29 63.34 14.96
N LEU A 149 6.43 62.81 14.49
CA LEU A 149 7.84 62.93 14.94
C LEU A 149 8.19 63.72 16.23
N PRO A 150 9.28 63.29 16.88
CA PRO A 150 10.42 64.23 16.95
C PRO A 150 11.80 63.64 16.61
N ASP A 151 12.63 64.47 15.98
CA ASP A 151 14.10 64.34 15.92
C ASP A 151 14.77 64.77 17.25
N ALA A 152 15.95 64.22 17.58
CA ALA A 152 17.19 65.02 17.79
C ALA A 152 18.37 64.24 18.43
N ALA A 153 19.50 64.30 17.73
CA ALA A 153 20.88 63.92 18.05
C ALA A 153 21.44 64.09 19.49
N LYS A 154 22.41 63.22 19.85
CA LYS A 154 23.80 63.65 20.18
C LYS A 154 24.85 62.51 20.11
N ALA A 155 26.13 62.88 19.94
CA ALA A 155 27.24 61.96 19.68
C ALA A 155 28.42 62.12 20.66
N VAL A 156 29.19 61.02 20.86
CA VAL A 156 30.56 60.94 21.47
C VAL A 156 31.21 59.67 20.86
N ALA A 157 32.16 59.72 19.91
CA ALA A 157 33.63 59.86 20.06
C ALA A 157 34.28 58.86 21.06
N GLY A 158 35.32 58.06 20.79
CA GLY A 158 36.21 57.90 19.62
C GLY A 158 37.14 56.68 19.83
N PRO A 159 38.47 56.84 19.63
CA PRO A 159 39.30 56.37 18.50
C PRO A 159 39.67 54.86 18.56
N GLY A 160 40.28 54.21 17.57
CA GLY A 160 41.02 54.69 16.39
C GLY A 160 42.53 54.41 16.54
N ALA A 161 43.03 53.32 15.92
CA ALA A 161 44.45 53.02 15.80
C ALA A 161 44.72 52.22 14.50
N ALA A 162 45.80 52.58 13.79
CA ALA A 162 46.14 52.11 12.44
C ALA A 162 47.41 51.19 12.47
N PRO A 163 47.87 50.63 11.33
CA PRO A 163 48.68 49.40 11.32
C PRO A 163 50.19 49.62 11.49
N SER A 164 50.91 48.52 11.74
CA SER A 164 52.38 48.43 11.66
C SER A 164 52.81 47.14 10.93
N THR A 165 54.02 47.15 10.35
CA THR A 165 54.45 46.26 9.26
C THR A 165 55.61 45.32 9.63
N ALA A 166 55.41 44.01 9.39
CA ALA A 166 56.44 42.98 9.07
C ALA A 166 57.57 42.71 10.11
N PRO A 167 58.48 41.71 9.93
CA PRO A 167 58.54 40.60 8.96
C PRO A 167 58.72 39.16 9.54
N THR A 168 58.45 38.15 8.70
CA THR A 168 59.09 36.82 8.53
C THR A 168 59.71 36.04 9.71
N ALA A 169 59.23 34.80 9.98
CA ALA A 169 59.97 33.52 9.79
C ALA A 169 59.38 32.29 10.52
N ALA A 170 59.59 31.10 9.92
CA ALA A 170 59.54 29.74 10.48
C ALA A 170 58.21 29.15 11.03
N GLY A 171 57.82 27.98 10.50
CA GLY A 171 56.95 27.01 11.18
C GLY A 171 57.74 26.16 12.21
N PRO A 172 57.19 25.05 12.76
CA PRO A 172 56.24 24.14 12.10
C PRO A 172 55.11 23.61 13.03
N THR A 173 54.50 22.48 12.62
CA THR A 173 53.59 21.58 13.37
C THR A 173 52.11 21.95 13.36
N ALA A 174 51.34 21.24 12.52
CA ALA A 174 49.89 21.27 12.54
C ALA A 174 49.35 20.46 13.74
N ALA A 175 48.67 21.14 14.67
CA ALA A 175 47.82 20.47 15.63
C ALA A 175 46.49 20.08 14.95
N ALA A 176 45.99 18.87 15.23
CA ALA A 176 44.69 18.43 14.73
C ALA A 176 43.56 19.34 15.28
N PRO A 177 42.51 19.64 14.48
CA PRO A 177 41.39 20.44 14.95
C PRO A 177 40.68 19.71 16.10
N ALA A 178 40.46 20.44 17.20
CA ALA A 178 39.76 19.90 18.37
C ALA A 178 38.34 19.46 17.98
N ALA A 179 37.94 18.27 18.43
CA ALA A 179 36.59 17.76 18.21
C ALA A 179 35.55 18.72 18.82
N ALA A 180 34.55 19.09 18.02
CA ALA A 180 33.38 19.82 18.52
C ALA A 180 32.70 19.00 19.64
N PRO A 181 32.16 19.65 20.69
CA PRO A 181 31.50 18.93 21.77
C PRO A 181 30.32 18.13 21.21
N ALA A 182 30.35 16.82 21.42
CA ALA A 182 29.26 15.95 21.00
C ALA A 182 28.00 16.31 21.78
N THR A 183 27.05 16.96 21.12
CA THR A 183 25.70 17.16 21.65
C THR A 183 25.12 15.78 21.93
N ALA A 184 24.92 15.46 23.22
CA ALA A 184 24.42 14.16 23.61
C ALA A 184 23.07 13.92 22.91
N ALA A 185 23.00 12.89 22.07
CA ALA A 185 21.76 12.49 21.43
C ALA A 185 20.74 12.22 22.54
N ALA A 186 19.62 12.95 22.52
CA ALA A 186 18.50 12.67 23.39
C ALA A 186 18.14 11.18 23.22
N PRO A 187 17.86 10.44 24.32
CA PRO A 187 17.57 9.02 24.21
C PRO A 187 16.34 8.86 23.33
N THR A 188 16.54 8.31 22.14
CA THR A 188 15.45 7.89 21.24
C THR A 188 14.67 6.82 21.98
N ALA A 189 13.60 7.24 22.66
CA ALA A 189 12.68 6.32 23.32
C ALA A 189 12.26 5.30 22.27
N ALA A 190 12.52 4.01 22.55
CA ALA A 190 12.09 2.94 21.68
C ALA A 190 10.60 3.15 21.39
N PRO A 191 10.15 3.10 20.12
CA PRO A 191 8.77 3.40 19.79
C PRO A 191 7.88 2.49 20.62
N ALA A 192 7.16 3.09 21.58
CA ALA A 192 6.28 2.36 22.48
C ALA A 192 5.35 1.54 21.60
N ALA A 193 5.47 0.21 21.70
CA ALA A 193 4.88 -0.72 20.75
C ALA A 193 3.43 -0.33 20.55
N SER A 194 3.09 0.17 19.34
CA SER A 194 1.82 0.80 19.08
C SER A 194 0.74 -0.17 19.53
N VAL A 195 0.02 0.16 20.62
CA VAL A 195 -1.06 -0.68 21.13
C VAL A 195 -2.01 -0.83 19.95
N ARG A 196 -1.94 -1.98 19.28
CA ARG A 196 -2.70 -2.26 18.08
C ARG A 196 -4.12 -2.14 18.53
N GLN A 197 -4.79 -1.05 18.12
CA GLN A 197 -6.15 -0.74 18.53
C GLN A 197 -6.96 -2.00 18.38
N ASP A 198 -7.33 -2.55 19.52
CA ASP A 198 -8.02 -3.81 19.64
C ASP A 198 -9.34 -3.63 18.89
N ALA A 199 -9.61 -4.53 17.95
CA ALA A 199 -10.82 -4.43 17.13
C ALA A 199 -12.09 -4.40 18.02
N GLY A 200 -12.01 -5.00 19.22
CA GLY A 200 -13.02 -4.91 20.27
C GLY A 200 -13.26 -3.50 20.79
N GLY A 201 -12.23 -2.69 21.02
CA GLY A 201 -12.35 -1.28 21.39
C GLY A 201 -13.04 -0.43 20.32
N ARG A 202 -12.62 -0.52 19.05
CA ARG A 202 -13.29 0.19 17.94
C ARG A 202 -14.74 -0.22 17.79
N GLU A 203 -15.02 -1.52 17.89
CA GLU A 203 -16.39 -2.05 17.82
C GLU A 203 -17.24 -1.62 19.03
N LEU A 204 -16.67 -1.55 20.24
CA LEU A 204 -17.36 -1.05 21.43
C LEU A 204 -17.75 0.43 21.29
N VAL A 205 -16.81 1.28 20.85
CA VAL A 205 -17.09 2.71 20.62
C VAL A 205 -18.16 2.88 19.53
N ARG A 206 -18.09 2.11 18.44
CA ARG A 206 -19.10 2.10 17.37
C ARG A 206 -20.49 1.72 17.91
N GLN A 207 -20.60 0.61 18.65
CA GLN A 207 -21.86 0.14 19.22
C GLN A 207 -22.49 1.14 20.20
N GLU A 208 -21.69 1.80 21.04
CA GLU A 208 -22.21 2.78 21.99
C GLU A 208 -22.57 4.12 21.30
N LEU A 209 -21.86 4.54 20.24
CA LEU A 209 -22.23 5.69 19.40
C LEU A 209 -23.54 5.46 18.64
N GLU A 210 -23.70 4.30 18.00
CA GLU A 210 -24.93 3.91 17.30
C GLU A 210 -26.12 3.83 18.28
N PHE A 211 -25.90 3.31 19.50
CA PHE A 211 -26.92 3.38 20.55
C PHE A 211 -27.22 4.82 20.97
N HIS A 212 -26.22 5.68 21.12
CA HIS A 212 -26.39 7.07 21.54
C HIS A 212 -27.20 7.88 20.52
N GLU A 213 -26.92 7.70 19.23
CA GLU A 213 -27.67 8.31 18.14
C GLU A 213 -29.15 7.87 18.19
N SER A 214 -29.41 6.55 18.22
CA SER A 214 -30.77 6.00 18.40
C SER A 214 -31.45 6.54 19.66
N TRP A 215 -30.76 6.57 20.81
CA TRP A 215 -31.30 7.10 22.07
C TRP A 215 -31.66 8.58 21.97
N SER A 216 -30.83 9.39 21.31
CA SER A 216 -31.08 10.82 21.09
C SER A 216 -32.32 11.04 20.20
N ALA A 217 -32.49 10.23 19.15
CA ALA A 217 -33.66 10.25 18.29
C ALA A 217 -34.94 9.82 19.05
N MET A 218 -34.84 8.81 19.92
CA MET A 218 -35.95 8.36 20.79
C MET A 218 -36.33 9.38 21.86
N ARG A 219 -35.38 10.19 22.33
CA ARG A 219 -35.65 11.34 23.21
C ARG A 219 -36.32 12.50 22.46
N GLY A 220 -36.13 12.58 21.15
CA GLY A 220 -36.81 13.51 20.25
C GLY A 220 -38.31 13.26 20.10
N GLY A 221 -38.97 14.17 19.37
CA GLY A 221 -40.39 14.01 19.02
C GLY A 221 -40.62 12.94 17.94
N ALA A 222 -41.89 12.61 17.69
CA ALA A 222 -42.29 11.55 16.76
C ALA A 222 -41.62 11.64 15.36
N GLY A 223 -41.33 12.84 14.85
CA GLY A 223 -40.61 13.03 13.59
C GLY A 223 -39.15 12.55 13.61
N ALA A 224 -38.42 12.77 14.71
CA ALA A 224 -37.06 12.26 14.87
C ALA A 224 -37.04 10.72 15.00
N ARG A 225 -38.01 10.18 15.75
CA ARG A 225 -38.22 8.72 15.88
C ARG A 225 -38.56 8.07 14.54
N ALA A 226 -39.44 8.69 13.75
CA ALA A 226 -39.76 8.23 12.40
C ALA A 226 -38.53 8.27 11.48
N ALA A 227 -37.72 9.33 11.56
CA ALA A 227 -36.49 9.45 10.78
C ALA A 227 -35.47 8.35 11.13
N GLN A 228 -35.37 7.94 12.40
CA GLN A 228 -34.50 6.85 12.83
C GLN A 228 -35.04 5.46 12.39
N LEU A 229 -36.31 5.16 12.73
CA LEU A 229 -36.96 3.89 12.38
C LEU A 229 -36.98 3.61 10.87
N PHE A 230 -37.20 4.66 10.08
CA PHE A 230 -37.25 4.59 8.62
C PHE A 230 -35.99 5.14 7.95
N SER A 231 -34.87 5.25 8.69
CA SER A 231 -33.59 5.67 8.14
C SER A 231 -33.21 4.74 6.98
N PRO A 232 -32.81 5.28 5.80
CA PRO A 232 -32.47 4.46 4.64
C PRO A 232 -31.39 3.41 4.94
N GLY A 233 -30.47 3.68 5.87
CA GLY A 233 -29.46 2.71 6.32
C GLY A 233 -30.08 1.50 7.03
N ASN A 234 -31.00 1.74 7.95
CA ASN A 234 -31.67 0.69 8.73
C ASN A 234 -32.60 -0.13 7.82
N VAL A 235 -33.47 0.53 7.05
CA VAL A 235 -34.44 -0.14 6.15
C VAL A 235 -33.73 -0.93 5.04
N ALA A 236 -32.65 -0.40 4.44
CA ALA A 236 -31.88 -1.14 3.44
C ALA A 236 -31.15 -2.34 4.06
N THR A 237 -30.65 -2.21 5.30
CA THR A 237 -30.00 -3.30 6.03
C THR A 237 -31.02 -4.41 6.37
N ASP A 238 -32.20 -4.06 6.87
CA ASP A 238 -33.26 -5.02 7.17
C ASP A 238 -33.74 -5.75 5.92
N LEU A 239 -33.96 -5.02 4.83
CA LEU A 239 -34.34 -5.61 3.55
C LEU A 239 -33.25 -6.53 3.01
N ALA A 240 -31.98 -6.14 3.10
CA ALA A 240 -30.85 -6.95 2.65
C ALA A 240 -30.65 -8.20 3.52
N GLN A 241 -30.79 -8.11 4.84
CA GLN A 241 -30.67 -9.24 5.76
C GLN A 241 -31.86 -10.20 5.63
N GLY A 242 -33.09 -9.68 5.59
CA GLY A 242 -34.31 -10.46 5.37
C GLY A 242 -34.32 -11.16 4.00
N ALA A 243 -33.91 -10.47 2.93
CA ALA A 243 -33.78 -11.06 1.60
C ALA A 243 -32.67 -12.12 1.52
N ARG A 244 -31.52 -11.92 2.19
CA ARG A 244 -30.48 -12.96 2.31
C ARG A 244 -30.99 -14.19 3.04
N GLY A 245 -31.74 -14.02 4.13
CA GLY A 245 -32.41 -15.10 4.85
C GLY A 245 -33.33 -15.93 3.95
N ALA A 246 -34.22 -15.24 3.22
CA ALA A 246 -35.12 -15.88 2.26
C ALA A 246 -34.38 -16.60 1.12
N VAL A 247 -33.33 -15.99 0.56
CA VAL A 247 -32.53 -16.60 -0.52
C VAL A 247 -31.79 -17.86 -0.05
N VAL A 248 -31.19 -17.86 1.14
CA VAL A 248 -30.48 -19.04 1.68
C VAL A 248 -31.45 -20.20 1.90
N GLN A 249 -32.63 -19.94 2.46
CA GLN A 249 -33.67 -20.95 2.64
C GLN A 249 -34.24 -21.44 1.29
N THR A 250 -34.47 -20.52 0.35
CA THR A 250 -34.90 -20.83 -1.02
C THR A 250 -33.91 -21.73 -1.76
N VAL A 251 -32.60 -21.43 -1.72
CA VAL A 251 -31.58 -22.21 -2.44
C VAL A 251 -31.48 -23.63 -1.88
N ALA A 252 -31.59 -23.79 -0.56
CA ALA A 252 -31.70 -25.11 0.07
C ALA A 252 -32.97 -25.85 -0.40
N GLY A 253 -34.13 -25.17 -0.40
CA GLY A 253 -35.40 -25.72 -0.88
C GLY A 253 -35.38 -26.13 -2.37
N GLN A 254 -34.77 -25.31 -3.23
CA GLN A 254 -34.66 -25.59 -4.68
C GLN A 254 -33.71 -26.76 -4.98
N ALA A 255 -32.57 -26.86 -4.28
CA ALA A 255 -31.67 -27.99 -4.42
C ALA A 255 -32.36 -29.32 -4.07
N ILE A 256 -33.21 -29.31 -3.04
CA ILE A 256 -34.00 -30.46 -2.61
C ILE A 256 -35.18 -30.72 -3.57
N GLY A 257 -35.88 -29.69 -4.04
CA GLY A 257 -36.97 -29.80 -5.02
C GLY A 257 -36.51 -30.35 -6.38
N ALA A 258 -35.30 -30.00 -6.82
CA ALA A 258 -34.67 -30.55 -8.02
C ALA A 258 -34.20 -32.02 -7.84
N LEU A 259 -33.98 -32.47 -6.61
CA LEU A 259 -33.80 -33.89 -6.28
C LEU A 259 -35.15 -34.63 -6.33
N ALA A 260 -36.19 -34.01 -5.75
CA ALA A 260 -37.54 -34.57 -5.66
C ALA A 260 -38.18 -34.81 -7.04
N SER A 261 -37.97 -33.91 -8.00
CA SER A 261 -38.51 -34.04 -9.36
C SER A 261 -37.88 -35.19 -10.18
N ARG A 262 -36.76 -35.76 -9.73
CA ARG A 262 -36.11 -36.91 -10.37
C ARG A 262 -36.56 -38.27 -9.83
N ILE A 263 -37.17 -38.31 -8.64
CA ILE A 263 -37.69 -39.54 -8.02
C ILE A 263 -39.08 -39.24 -7.45
N PRO A 264 -40.18 -39.51 -8.19
CA PRO A 264 -41.53 -39.14 -7.78
C PRO A 264 -42.06 -40.07 -6.67
N VAL A 265 -41.58 -39.85 -5.44
CA VAL A 265 -42.07 -40.52 -4.23
C VAL A 265 -43.27 -39.74 -3.67
N PRO A 266 -44.49 -40.30 -3.63
CA PRO A 266 -45.64 -39.63 -3.04
C PRO A 266 -45.38 -39.27 -1.57
N GLY A 267 -45.45 -37.99 -1.23
CA GLY A 267 -45.24 -37.49 0.13
C GLY A 267 -43.81 -37.04 0.48
N LEU A 268 -42.85 -37.10 -0.45
CA LEU A 268 -41.46 -36.67 -0.21
C LEU A 268 -41.39 -35.23 0.35
N GLY A 269 -42.19 -34.31 -0.20
CA GLY A 269 -42.25 -32.92 0.28
C GLY A 269 -42.67 -32.78 1.75
N ASN A 270 -43.53 -33.67 2.25
CA ASN A 270 -43.94 -33.66 3.66
C ASN A 270 -42.83 -34.26 4.55
N ILE A 271 -42.09 -35.26 4.07
CA ILE A 271 -40.91 -35.81 4.77
C ILE A 271 -39.85 -34.70 4.93
N ILE A 272 -39.57 -33.95 3.85
CA ILE A 272 -38.63 -32.82 3.84
C ILE A 272 -39.13 -31.67 4.73
N GLY A 273 -40.40 -31.28 4.61
CA GLY A 273 -41.00 -30.24 5.44
C GLY A 273 -40.95 -30.61 6.93
N GLY A 274 -41.17 -31.89 7.26
CA GLY A 274 -41.05 -32.41 8.61
C GLY A 274 -39.60 -32.43 9.14
N THR A 275 -38.61 -32.80 8.33
CA THR A 275 -37.20 -32.76 8.78
C THR A 275 -36.66 -31.35 8.94
N LEU A 276 -37.04 -30.41 8.07
CA LEU A 276 -36.70 -28.98 8.21
C LEU A 276 -37.39 -28.35 9.43
N SER A 277 -38.66 -28.70 9.69
CA SER A 277 -39.39 -28.25 10.88
C SER A 277 -38.84 -28.86 12.18
N ALA A 278 -38.35 -30.10 12.14
CA ALA A 278 -37.61 -30.69 13.26
C ALA A 278 -36.27 -29.97 13.47
N TYR A 279 -35.55 -29.67 12.38
CA TYR A 279 -34.29 -28.95 12.47
C TYR A 279 -34.46 -27.53 13.05
N SER A 280 -35.48 -26.77 12.65
CA SER A 280 -35.74 -25.44 13.23
C SER A 280 -36.09 -25.49 14.73
N LEU A 281 -36.83 -26.51 15.17
CA LEU A 281 -37.16 -26.72 16.59
C LEU A 281 -35.99 -27.23 17.44
N PHE A 282 -35.10 -28.07 16.89
CA PHE A 282 -34.07 -28.78 17.67
C PHE A 282 -32.62 -28.31 17.45
N SER A 283 -32.31 -27.56 16.38
CA SER A 283 -30.93 -27.16 16.03
C SER A 283 -30.19 -26.34 17.10
N ASN A 284 -30.92 -25.65 17.98
CA ASN A 284 -30.37 -24.91 19.12
C ASN A 284 -30.61 -25.64 20.47
N GLY A 285 -30.57 -26.98 20.50
CA GLY A 285 -30.72 -27.76 21.74
C GLY A 285 -32.08 -27.60 22.44
N GLY A 286 -33.13 -27.28 21.69
CA GLY A 286 -34.46 -26.95 22.21
C GLY A 286 -34.63 -25.51 22.72
N ALA A 287 -33.60 -24.64 22.63
CA ALA A 287 -33.72 -23.23 23.00
C ALA A 287 -34.73 -22.46 22.12
N GLY A 288 -34.94 -22.88 20.86
CA GLY A 288 -36.00 -22.35 20.00
C GLY A 288 -37.40 -22.63 20.55
N LEU A 289 -37.65 -23.87 20.99
CA LEU A 289 -38.90 -24.24 21.66
C LEU A 289 -39.09 -23.47 22.99
N ARG A 290 -38.04 -23.35 23.82
CA ARG A 290 -38.11 -22.56 25.07
C ARG A 290 -38.48 -21.10 24.79
N ARG A 291 -37.71 -20.39 23.96
CA ARG A 291 -38.02 -18.99 23.57
C ARG A 291 -39.44 -18.81 23.01
N THR A 292 -39.95 -19.80 22.29
CA THR A 292 -41.33 -19.78 21.78
C THR A 292 -42.36 -19.90 22.90
N LEU A 293 -42.11 -20.75 23.90
CA LEU A 293 -42.97 -20.92 25.08
C LEU A 293 -42.86 -19.74 26.07
N ASP A 294 -41.64 -19.22 26.28
CA ASP A 294 -41.36 -18.09 27.15
C ASP A 294 -42.06 -16.82 26.59
N GLY A 295 -41.93 -16.57 25.28
CA GLY A 295 -42.63 -15.48 24.60
C GLY A 295 -44.16 -15.60 24.59
N ILE A 296 -44.72 -16.81 24.72
CA ILE A 296 -46.16 -17.00 24.93
C ILE A 296 -46.56 -16.53 26.34
N GLY A 297 -45.75 -16.81 27.36
CA GLY A 297 -45.97 -16.31 28.72
C GLY A 297 -45.89 -14.79 28.83
N GLU A 298 -44.85 -14.18 28.23
CA GLU A 298 -44.62 -12.73 28.26
C GLU A 298 -45.65 -11.94 27.43
N GLY A 299 -46.17 -12.53 26.35
CA GLY A 299 -47.20 -11.94 25.50
C GLY A 299 -48.54 -11.67 26.21
N PHE A 300 -48.80 -12.38 27.31
CA PHE A 300 -49.97 -12.16 28.17
C PHE A 300 -49.63 -11.50 29.51
N ASN A 301 -48.49 -10.81 29.61
CA ASN A 301 -48.25 -9.85 30.69
C ASN A 301 -48.61 -8.43 30.20
N TRP A 302 -49.63 -7.84 30.80
CA TRP A 302 -50.27 -6.57 30.41
C TRP A 302 -49.85 -5.40 31.32
N GLU A 303 -49.19 -5.69 32.45
CA GLU A 303 -48.95 -4.71 33.50
C GLU A 303 -47.90 -3.67 33.06
N GLY A 304 -48.30 -2.40 33.05
CA GLY A 304 -47.44 -1.28 32.67
C GLY A 304 -47.12 -1.12 31.18
N LYS A 305 -47.75 -1.89 30.27
CA LYS A 305 -47.55 -1.77 28.81
C LYS A 305 -48.58 -0.82 28.16
N GLY A 306 -48.15 -0.11 27.11
CA GLY A 306 -49.05 0.70 26.29
C GLY A 306 -49.96 -0.15 25.39
N ALA A 307 -51.13 0.37 25.00
CA ALA A 307 -52.12 -0.39 24.22
C ALA A 307 -51.57 -0.96 22.90
N PHE A 308 -50.72 -0.21 22.19
CA PHE A 308 -50.08 -0.69 20.96
C PHE A 308 -49.05 -1.79 21.23
N GLN A 309 -48.29 -1.70 22.32
CA GLN A 309 -47.37 -2.77 22.73
C GLN A 309 -48.13 -4.05 23.13
N ILE A 310 -49.23 -3.94 23.87
CA ILE A 310 -50.09 -5.08 24.23
C ILE A 310 -50.61 -5.78 22.96
N ILE A 311 -51.07 -5.01 21.96
CA ILE A 311 -51.54 -5.57 20.68
C ILE A 311 -50.38 -6.23 19.90
N ALA A 312 -49.20 -5.60 19.84
CA ALA A 312 -48.03 -6.15 19.18
C ALA A 312 -47.59 -7.49 19.80
N ASP A 313 -47.46 -7.51 21.14
CA ASP A 313 -47.02 -8.68 21.90
C ASP A 313 -48.06 -9.82 21.84
N ALA A 314 -49.37 -9.49 21.88
CA ALA A 314 -50.44 -10.47 21.74
C ALA A 314 -50.48 -11.11 20.33
N ILE A 315 -50.36 -10.31 19.26
CA ILE A 315 -50.31 -10.84 17.89
C ILE A 315 -49.01 -11.64 17.68
N GLY A 316 -47.88 -11.18 18.25
CA GLY A 316 -46.61 -11.91 18.25
C GLY A 316 -46.72 -13.28 18.94
N SER A 317 -47.38 -13.36 20.10
CA SER A 317 -47.69 -14.62 20.79
C SER A 317 -48.57 -15.55 19.93
N VAL A 318 -49.66 -15.04 19.36
CA VAL A 318 -50.53 -15.81 18.47
C VAL A 318 -49.77 -16.34 17.25
N LYS A 319 -48.89 -15.53 16.66
CA LYS A 319 -48.00 -15.94 15.57
C LYS A 319 -47.05 -17.07 16.01
N SER A 320 -46.38 -16.93 17.15
CA SER A 320 -45.49 -17.94 17.73
C SER A 320 -46.21 -19.27 17.99
N ILE A 321 -47.46 -19.22 18.47
CA ILE A 321 -48.31 -20.41 18.65
C ILE A 321 -48.63 -21.07 17.30
N LEU A 322 -49.00 -20.29 16.28
CA LEU A 322 -49.32 -20.81 14.95
C LEU A 322 -48.09 -21.40 14.24
N ASP A 323 -46.92 -20.78 14.38
CA ASP A 323 -45.65 -21.31 13.87
C ASP A 323 -45.26 -22.60 14.59
N LEU A 324 -45.43 -22.67 15.91
CA LEU A 324 -45.17 -23.89 16.69
C LEU A 324 -46.09 -25.04 16.26
N ILE A 325 -47.40 -24.79 16.19
CA ILE A 325 -48.39 -25.78 15.73
C ILE A 325 -48.07 -26.20 14.29
N GLY A 326 -47.78 -25.25 13.40
CA GLY A 326 -47.43 -25.53 12.01
C GLY A 326 -46.18 -26.42 11.88
N ASN A 327 -45.12 -26.10 12.62
CA ASN A 327 -43.89 -26.90 12.63
C ASN A 327 -44.12 -28.30 13.23
N VAL A 328 -44.85 -28.42 14.35
CA VAL A 328 -45.19 -29.73 14.94
C VAL A 328 -46.05 -30.56 13.99
N CYS A 329 -47.05 -29.97 13.35
CA CYS A 329 -47.88 -30.66 12.36
C CYS A 329 -47.08 -31.05 11.10
N ASN A 330 -46.10 -30.24 10.66
CA ASN A 330 -45.17 -30.64 9.59
C ASN A 330 -44.29 -31.82 10.00
N ILE A 331 -43.75 -31.84 11.22
CA ILE A 331 -42.97 -32.98 11.74
C ILE A 331 -43.82 -34.25 11.76
N LEU A 332 -45.04 -34.18 12.30
CA LEU A 332 -45.97 -35.31 12.35
C LEU A 332 -46.37 -35.78 10.95
N SER A 333 -46.56 -34.85 10.00
CA SER A 333 -46.80 -35.17 8.59
C SER A 333 -45.62 -35.92 7.98
N GLY A 334 -44.40 -35.40 8.14
CA GLY A 334 -43.19 -36.00 7.61
C GLY A 334 -42.90 -37.38 8.20
N LEU A 335 -43.08 -37.55 9.51
CA LEU A 335 -42.97 -38.86 10.17
C LEU A 335 -44.03 -39.85 9.64
N ALA A 336 -45.29 -39.43 9.52
CA ALA A 336 -46.35 -40.29 9.01
C ALA A 336 -46.09 -40.74 7.56
N TYR A 337 -45.59 -39.85 6.70
CA TYR A 337 -45.16 -40.20 5.34
C TYR A 337 -43.88 -41.06 5.30
N ALA A 338 -42.93 -40.86 6.21
CA ALA A 338 -41.75 -41.71 6.34
C ALA A 338 -42.14 -43.14 6.78
N PHE A 339 -43.05 -43.28 7.76
CA PHE A 339 -43.60 -44.58 8.14
C PHE A 339 -44.38 -45.24 6.99
N ALA A 340 -45.19 -44.48 6.24
CA ALA A 340 -45.88 -45.01 5.06
C ALA A 340 -44.89 -45.50 3.99
N ALA A 341 -43.78 -44.78 3.76
CA ALA A 341 -42.73 -45.19 2.82
C ALA A 341 -41.97 -46.45 3.29
N ILE A 342 -41.59 -46.51 4.58
CA ILE A 342 -40.94 -47.68 5.18
C ILE A 342 -41.87 -48.90 5.13
N ALA A 343 -43.16 -48.73 5.45
CA ALA A 343 -44.17 -49.80 5.36
C ALA A 343 -44.40 -50.26 3.91
N ALA A 344 -44.39 -49.36 2.93
CA ALA A 344 -44.50 -49.70 1.51
C ALA A 344 -43.28 -50.49 1.01
N VAL A 345 -42.06 -50.08 1.38
CA VAL A 345 -40.83 -50.83 1.09
C VAL A 345 -40.82 -52.18 1.81
N GLY A 346 -41.29 -52.24 3.06
CA GLY A 346 -41.48 -53.47 3.82
C GLY A 346 -42.47 -54.43 3.17
N GLY A 347 -43.57 -53.91 2.61
CA GLY A 347 -44.56 -54.69 1.86
C GLY A 347 -44.08 -55.16 0.48
N LEU A 348 -43.13 -54.46 -0.15
CA LEU A 348 -42.44 -54.95 -1.35
C LEU A 348 -41.40 -56.03 -0.98
N LEU A 349 -40.69 -55.85 0.14
CA LEU A 349 -39.74 -56.83 0.68
C LEU A 349 -40.42 -58.04 1.33
N SER A 350 -41.72 -57.99 1.65
CA SER A 350 -42.43 -59.12 2.27
C SER A 350 -42.61 -60.33 1.35
N VAL A 351 -42.32 -60.17 0.05
CA VAL A 351 -42.13 -61.28 -0.89
C VAL A 351 -40.94 -62.17 -0.48
N PHE A 352 -39.92 -61.60 0.15
CA PHE A 352 -38.74 -62.30 0.67
C PHE A 352 -38.77 -62.50 2.19
N PHE A 353 -39.45 -61.61 2.93
CA PHE A 353 -39.60 -61.68 4.39
C PHE A 353 -41.08 -61.54 4.82
N PRO A 354 -41.85 -62.64 4.82
CA PRO A 354 -43.29 -62.61 5.13
C PRO A 354 -43.70 -61.85 6.41
N PRO A 355 -42.89 -61.86 7.52
CA PRO A 355 -43.19 -61.06 8.72
C PRO A 355 -43.18 -59.54 8.54
N LEU A 356 -42.96 -58.98 7.35
CA LEU A 356 -43.10 -57.54 7.07
C LEU A 356 -44.48 -57.16 6.50
N ALA A 357 -45.30 -58.14 6.09
CA ALA A 357 -46.60 -57.88 5.47
C ALA A 357 -47.62 -57.23 6.41
N PHE A 358 -47.47 -57.36 7.74
CA PHE A 358 -48.38 -56.76 8.73
C PHE A 358 -48.36 -55.22 8.73
N LEU A 359 -47.35 -54.58 8.13
CA LEU A 359 -47.26 -53.13 8.03
C LEU A 359 -48.17 -52.55 6.93
N VAL A 360 -48.54 -53.35 5.93
CA VAL A 360 -49.31 -52.90 4.75
C VAL A 360 -50.70 -52.32 5.11
N PRO A 361 -51.50 -52.93 6.01
CA PRO A 361 -52.80 -52.37 6.43
C PRO A 361 -52.73 -51.00 7.12
N HIS A 362 -51.57 -50.61 7.64
CA HIS A 362 -51.39 -49.33 8.35
C HIS A 362 -51.02 -48.16 7.42
N ILE A 363 -50.64 -48.43 6.16
CA ILE A 363 -50.26 -47.41 5.17
C ILE A 363 -51.37 -46.36 4.94
N PRO A 364 -52.66 -46.72 4.76
CA PRO A 364 -53.72 -45.71 4.55
C PRO A 364 -53.92 -44.79 5.76
N MET A 365 -53.81 -45.33 6.98
CA MET A 365 -53.91 -44.55 8.22
C MET A 365 -52.76 -43.54 8.32
N ALA A 366 -51.53 -43.96 8.07
CA ALA A 366 -50.36 -43.09 8.07
C ALA A 366 -50.47 -41.98 7.00
N ILE A 367 -50.92 -42.30 5.79
CA ILE A 367 -51.15 -41.29 4.73
C ILE A 367 -52.25 -40.30 5.11
N ASN A 368 -53.36 -40.76 5.69
CA ASN A 368 -54.46 -39.88 6.08
C ASN A 368 -54.11 -38.96 7.26
N VAL A 369 -53.39 -39.46 8.27
CA VAL A 369 -52.79 -38.62 9.32
C VAL A 369 -51.81 -37.61 8.72
N GLY A 370 -50.93 -38.06 7.83
CA GLY A 370 -49.96 -37.20 7.15
C GLY A 370 -50.62 -36.05 6.38
N ARG A 371 -51.73 -36.33 5.66
CA ARG A 371 -52.52 -35.32 4.95
C ARG A 371 -53.22 -34.35 5.89
N ALA A 372 -53.85 -34.84 6.97
CA ALA A 372 -54.52 -33.99 7.94
C ALA A 372 -53.54 -33.03 8.64
N CYS A 373 -52.39 -33.55 9.11
CA CYS A 373 -51.35 -32.73 9.72
C CYS A 373 -50.74 -31.72 8.72
N GLY A 374 -50.46 -32.12 7.48
CA GLY A 374 -49.97 -31.19 6.45
C GLY A 374 -50.98 -30.09 6.10
N GLY A 375 -52.28 -30.41 6.07
CA GLY A 375 -53.36 -29.44 5.88
C GLY A 375 -53.45 -28.42 7.02
N ILE A 376 -53.39 -28.88 8.28
CA ILE A 376 -53.37 -28.01 9.46
C ILE A 376 -52.13 -27.12 9.44
N ALA A 377 -50.95 -27.68 9.17
CA ALA A 377 -49.70 -26.92 9.09
C ALA A 377 -49.76 -25.82 8.01
N THR A 378 -50.31 -26.13 6.84
CA THR A 378 -50.51 -25.17 5.75
C THR A 378 -51.41 -24.01 6.18
N VAL A 379 -52.53 -24.28 6.85
CA VAL A 379 -53.44 -23.24 7.35
C VAL A 379 -52.75 -22.40 8.44
N CYS A 380 -52.10 -23.02 9.43
CA CYS A 380 -51.40 -22.29 10.50
C CYS A 380 -50.29 -21.38 9.96
N MET A 381 -49.45 -21.89 9.05
CA MET A 381 -48.38 -21.11 8.40
C MET A 381 -48.94 -19.98 7.53
N THR A 382 -50.05 -20.20 6.82
CA THR A 382 -50.67 -19.17 5.97
C THR A 382 -51.27 -18.05 6.82
N VAL A 383 -51.94 -18.37 7.94
CA VAL A 383 -52.45 -17.36 8.88
C VAL A 383 -51.30 -16.64 9.58
N SER A 384 -50.25 -17.35 10.02
CA SER A 384 -49.03 -16.77 10.61
C SER A 384 -48.38 -15.76 9.66
N ASN A 385 -48.19 -16.13 8.38
CA ASN A 385 -47.63 -15.23 7.37
C ASN A 385 -48.52 -14.00 7.14
N LEU A 386 -49.85 -14.15 7.14
CA LEU A 386 -50.79 -13.03 6.98
C LEU A 386 -50.75 -12.03 8.15
N ILE A 387 -50.57 -12.51 9.39
CA ILE A 387 -50.47 -11.64 10.57
C ILE A 387 -49.04 -11.14 10.84
N SER A 388 -48.03 -11.70 10.17
CA SER A 388 -46.61 -11.38 10.39
C SER A 388 -46.20 -9.90 10.27
N PRO A 389 -46.83 -9.02 9.46
CA PRO A 389 -46.43 -7.61 9.42
C PRO A 389 -47.11 -6.76 10.50
N LEU A 390 -48.07 -7.32 11.26
CA LEU A 390 -48.84 -6.56 12.25
C LEU A 390 -48.03 -6.26 13.53
N PRO A 391 -47.29 -7.20 14.16
CA PRO A 391 -46.46 -6.90 15.33
C PRO A 391 -45.46 -5.75 15.10
N PRO A 392 -44.63 -5.73 14.04
CA PRO A 392 -43.70 -4.62 13.83
C PRO A 392 -44.44 -3.31 13.53
N LEU A 393 -45.58 -3.33 12.82
CA LEU A 393 -46.37 -2.12 12.59
C LEU A 393 -46.92 -1.52 13.90
N PHE A 394 -47.45 -2.35 14.79
CA PHE A 394 -47.93 -1.89 16.10
C PHE A 394 -46.79 -1.47 17.03
N ARG A 395 -45.62 -2.12 16.97
CA ARG A 395 -44.44 -1.69 17.75
C ARG A 395 -43.86 -0.37 17.22
N ALA A 396 -43.82 -0.14 15.91
CA ALA A 396 -43.47 1.17 15.34
C ALA A 396 -44.45 2.26 15.80
N MET A 397 -45.76 2.00 15.76
CA MET A 397 -46.77 2.93 16.30
C MET A 397 -46.57 3.22 17.79
N HIS A 398 -46.20 2.22 18.59
CA HIS A 398 -45.85 2.41 20.01
C HIS A 398 -44.62 3.30 20.17
N ILE A 399 -43.53 3.04 19.44
CA ILE A 399 -42.29 3.82 19.52
C ILE A 399 -42.52 5.29 19.11
N LEU A 400 -43.32 5.53 18.07
CA LEU A 400 -43.65 6.88 17.60
C LEU A 400 -44.47 7.71 18.59
N VAL A 401 -45.34 7.07 19.40
CA VAL A 401 -46.34 7.76 20.24
C VAL A 401 -46.03 7.70 21.74
N SER A 402 -45.26 6.70 22.21
CA SER A 402 -45.05 6.47 23.64
C SER A 402 -44.15 7.52 24.31
N ASN A 403 -44.43 7.80 25.59
CA ASN A 403 -43.58 8.59 26.48
C ASN A 403 -42.73 7.70 27.42
N ASP A 404 -42.49 6.44 27.04
CA ASP A 404 -41.54 5.56 27.73
C ASP A 404 -40.12 6.15 27.75
N ASP A 405 -39.28 5.66 28.67
CA ASP A 405 -37.86 6.00 28.70
C ASP A 405 -37.20 5.69 27.34
N PRO A 406 -36.47 6.64 26.73
CA PRO A 406 -35.80 6.44 25.44
C PRO A 406 -34.93 5.17 25.39
N ILE A 407 -34.34 4.73 26.51
CA ILE A 407 -33.57 3.47 26.57
C ILE A 407 -34.47 2.24 26.31
N LYS A 408 -35.73 2.25 26.77
CA LYS A 408 -36.72 1.21 26.45
C LYS A 408 -37.16 1.30 24.99
N LEU A 409 -37.34 2.52 24.47
CA LEU A 409 -37.74 2.74 23.07
C LEU A 409 -36.66 2.24 22.09
N VAL A 410 -35.37 2.45 22.37
CA VAL A 410 -34.27 1.88 21.55
C VAL A 410 -34.27 0.35 21.61
N HIS A 411 -34.59 -0.26 22.74
CA HIS A 411 -34.72 -1.73 22.81
C HIS A 411 -35.92 -2.24 22.00
N GLN A 412 -37.05 -1.53 22.04
CA GLN A 412 -38.21 -1.83 21.20
C GLN A 412 -37.96 -1.60 19.71
N GLU A 413 -37.12 -0.63 19.34
CA GLU A 413 -36.61 -0.40 17.98
C GLU A 413 -35.76 -1.59 17.50
N GLN A 414 -34.82 -2.07 18.31
CA GLN A 414 -34.05 -3.29 17.98
C GLN A 414 -34.96 -4.51 17.78
N GLN A 415 -36.00 -4.66 18.62
CA GLN A 415 -36.99 -5.72 18.48
C GLN A 415 -37.88 -5.53 17.23
N TYR A 416 -38.22 -4.29 16.89
CA TYR A 416 -38.93 -3.93 15.66
C TYR A 416 -38.13 -4.33 14.42
N HIS A 417 -36.85 -3.96 14.33
CA HIS A 417 -36.00 -4.32 13.18
C HIS A 417 -35.85 -5.85 13.04
N GLN A 418 -35.68 -6.58 14.15
CA GLN A 418 -35.67 -8.06 14.13
C GLN A 418 -36.99 -8.65 13.62
N GLU A 419 -38.14 -8.11 14.01
CA GLU A 419 -39.45 -8.53 13.52
C GLU A 419 -39.69 -8.16 12.05
N VAL A 420 -39.23 -6.99 11.60
CA VAL A 420 -39.27 -6.56 10.20
C VAL A 420 -38.44 -7.49 9.33
N GLN A 421 -37.20 -7.81 9.74
CA GLN A 421 -36.35 -8.77 9.05
C GLN A 421 -37.00 -10.16 8.96
N GLY A 422 -37.59 -10.63 10.07
CA GLY A 422 -38.33 -11.89 10.12
C GLY A 422 -39.57 -11.89 9.21
N ALA A 423 -40.35 -10.81 9.22
CA ALA A 423 -41.51 -10.65 8.34
C ALA A 423 -41.11 -10.59 6.86
N ILE A 424 -40.07 -9.83 6.51
CA ILE A 424 -39.51 -9.77 5.14
C ILE A 424 -39.03 -11.15 4.67
N ALA A 425 -38.33 -11.90 5.52
CA ALA A 425 -37.91 -13.26 5.19
C ALA A 425 -39.11 -14.19 4.93
N ASN A 426 -40.12 -14.17 5.81
CA ASN A 426 -41.33 -14.99 5.68
C ASN A 426 -42.16 -14.63 4.42
N TYR A 427 -42.35 -13.33 4.14
CA TYR A 427 -43.01 -12.87 2.92
C TYR A 427 -42.20 -13.18 1.65
N GLY A 428 -40.87 -13.06 1.71
CA GLY A 428 -39.97 -13.40 0.62
C GLY A 428 -40.09 -14.89 0.24
N ASN A 429 -40.05 -15.78 1.23
CA ASN A 429 -40.27 -17.21 1.05
C ASN A 429 -41.66 -17.49 0.45
N ALA A 430 -42.73 -16.94 1.02
CA ALA A 430 -44.09 -17.15 0.52
C ALA A 430 -44.27 -16.65 -0.93
N ALA A 431 -43.67 -15.51 -1.30
CA ALA A 431 -43.69 -14.99 -2.67
C ALA A 431 -42.91 -15.87 -3.65
N ILE A 432 -41.81 -16.49 -3.21
CA ILE A 432 -40.98 -17.40 -4.01
C ILE A 432 -41.68 -18.74 -4.19
N ASP A 433 -42.26 -19.33 -3.14
CA ASP A 433 -43.01 -20.59 -3.23
C ASP A 433 -44.20 -20.47 -4.18
N ASN A 434 -44.94 -19.36 -4.11
CA ASN A 434 -46.02 -19.05 -5.04
C ASN A 434 -45.54 -18.93 -6.50
N ARG A 435 -44.31 -18.44 -6.73
CA ARG A 435 -43.69 -18.33 -8.05
C ARG A 435 -43.17 -19.67 -8.58
N LEU A 436 -42.68 -20.54 -7.70
CA LEU A 436 -42.19 -21.89 -8.04
C LEU A 436 -43.34 -22.88 -8.28
N GLY A 437 -44.48 -22.71 -7.61
CA GLY A 437 -45.70 -23.50 -7.80
C GLY A 437 -46.41 -23.32 -9.16
N GLY A 438 -45.86 -22.53 -10.08
CA GLY A 438 -46.34 -22.38 -11.47
C GLY A 438 -47.66 -21.62 -11.65
N GLY A 439 -48.38 -21.31 -10.57
CA GLY A 439 -49.64 -20.58 -10.61
C GLY A 439 -49.45 -19.06 -10.67
N LYS A 440 -49.86 -18.43 -11.77
CA LYS A 440 -50.02 -16.95 -11.88
C LYS A 440 -51.21 -16.41 -11.06
N GLY A 441 -51.50 -17.01 -9.91
CA GLY A 441 -52.69 -16.75 -9.10
C GLY A 441 -52.44 -15.70 -8.01
N ASN A 442 -53.43 -14.83 -7.81
CA ASN A 442 -53.49 -13.94 -6.64
C ASN A 442 -53.40 -14.79 -5.34
N PRO A 443 -52.56 -14.45 -4.35
CA PRO A 443 -52.42 -15.21 -3.10
C PRO A 443 -53.76 -15.44 -2.36
N LEU A 444 -54.75 -14.53 -2.46
CA LEU A 444 -56.10 -14.76 -1.92
C LEU A 444 -56.83 -15.94 -2.58
N ALA A 445 -56.58 -16.20 -3.87
CA ALA A 445 -57.20 -17.32 -4.59
C ALA A 445 -56.57 -18.67 -4.18
N GLN A 446 -55.27 -18.68 -3.90
CA GLN A 446 -54.57 -19.85 -3.35
C GLN A 446 -54.93 -20.10 -1.87
N PHE A 447 -55.14 -19.05 -1.06
CA PHE A 447 -55.74 -19.17 0.27
C PHE A 447 -57.13 -19.87 0.20
N GLY A 448 -57.98 -19.43 -0.73
CA GLY A 448 -59.29 -20.03 -0.97
C GLY A 448 -59.25 -21.48 -1.48
N SER A 449 -58.24 -21.88 -2.25
CA SER A 449 -58.07 -23.26 -2.71
C SER A 449 -57.40 -24.15 -1.65
N GLY A 450 -56.44 -23.64 -0.91
CA GLY A 450 -55.71 -24.32 0.17
C GLY A 450 -56.63 -24.65 1.36
N ILE A 451 -57.43 -23.70 1.83
CA ILE A 451 -58.46 -23.96 2.86
C ILE A 451 -59.47 -25.00 2.37
N ARG A 452 -59.93 -24.88 1.11
CA ARG A 452 -60.92 -25.81 0.54
C ARG A 452 -60.34 -27.21 0.31
N GLY A 453 -59.05 -27.32 -0.01
CA GLY A 453 -58.31 -28.57 -0.13
C GLY A 453 -58.05 -29.23 1.23
N GLY A 454 -57.55 -28.46 2.20
CA GLY A 454 -57.31 -28.91 3.57
C GLY A 454 -58.59 -29.36 4.27
N ALA A 455 -59.67 -28.58 4.19
CA ALA A 455 -60.97 -28.94 4.75
C ALA A 455 -61.56 -30.21 4.11
N LYS A 456 -61.42 -30.39 2.79
CA LYS A 456 -61.81 -31.64 2.11
C LYS A 456 -60.97 -32.84 2.55
N ALA A 457 -59.64 -32.69 2.62
CA ALA A 457 -58.74 -33.76 3.04
C ALA A 457 -58.98 -34.18 4.50
N THR A 458 -59.22 -33.21 5.40
CA THR A 458 -59.55 -33.45 6.81
C THR A 458 -60.93 -34.13 6.94
N GLY A 459 -61.92 -33.69 6.15
CA GLY A 459 -63.25 -34.32 6.11
C GLY A 459 -63.23 -35.76 5.60
N GLN A 460 -62.39 -36.07 4.61
CA GLN A 460 -62.20 -37.44 4.11
C GLN A 460 -61.46 -38.32 5.14
N ALA A 461 -60.36 -37.84 5.70
CA ALA A 461 -59.60 -38.57 6.73
C ALA A 461 -60.43 -38.88 7.99
N ALA A 462 -61.32 -37.97 8.39
CA ALA A 462 -62.24 -38.18 9.51
C ALA A 462 -63.31 -39.27 9.26
N GLY A 463 -63.65 -39.53 7.99
CA GLY A 463 -64.50 -40.66 7.59
C GLY A 463 -63.77 -42.00 7.73
N ASP A 464 -62.57 -42.10 7.15
CA ASP A 464 -61.79 -43.35 7.12
C ASP A 464 -61.32 -43.82 8.51
N LEU A 465 -61.02 -42.87 9.42
CA LEU A 465 -60.56 -43.19 10.79
C LEU A 465 -61.61 -43.93 11.65
N ARG A 466 -62.90 -43.90 11.28
CA ARG A 466 -63.93 -44.73 11.93
C ARG A 466 -63.87 -46.20 11.52
N GLY A 467 -63.34 -46.51 10.33
CA GLY A 467 -63.17 -47.90 9.86
C GLY A 467 -61.94 -48.60 10.43
N GLY A 468 -60.80 -47.90 10.51
CA GLY A 468 -59.52 -48.50 10.94
C GLY A 468 -59.45 -48.93 12.42
N ASN A 469 -60.28 -48.34 13.28
CA ASN A 469 -60.17 -48.49 14.74
C ASN A 469 -60.57 -49.89 15.27
N GLN A 470 -61.23 -50.73 14.46
CA GLN A 470 -61.56 -52.10 14.86
C GLN A 470 -60.41 -53.09 14.64
N ALA A 471 -59.50 -52.83 13.68
CA ALA A 471 -58.41 -53.75 13.35
C ALA A 471 -57.19 -53.66 14.29
N VAL A 472 -56.97 -52.51 14.93
CA VAL A 472 -55.77 -52.23 15.75
C VAL A 472 -55.81 -52.92 17.13
N ARG A 473 -56.98 -53.32 17.63
CA ARG A 473 -57.12 -53.96 18.95
C ARG A 473 -56.73 -55.45 19.00
N GLN A 474 -56.34 -56.07 17.88
CA GLN A 474 -56.05 -57.52 17.82
C GLN A 474 -54.56 -57.88 17.71
N THR A 475 -53.63 -56.92 17.55
CA THR A 475 -52.35 -57.19 16.87
C THR A 475 -51.06 -56.75 17.55
N LEU A 476 -51.07 -56.18 18.77
CA LEU A 476 -49.82 -55.73 19.41
C LEU A 476 -49.68 -56.15 20.89
N ASP A 477 -48.75 -57.07 21.10
CA ASP A 477 -47.97 -57.24 22.32
C ASP A 477 -46.49 -57.42 21.90
N PHE A 478 -45.54 -57.19 22.83
CA PHE A 478 -44.05 -57.23 22.67
C PHE A 478 -43.34 -56.14 21.83
N GLN A 479 -42.01 -55.92 21.95
CA GLN A 479 -41.16 -55.48 23.09
C GLN A 479 -39.82 -54.96 22.50
N GLY A 480 -39.17 -53.93 23.08
CA GLY A 480 -38.05 -53.19 22.43
C GLY A 480 -36.62 -53.50 22.93
N GLY A 481 -35.61 -53.28 22.08
CA GLY A 481 -34.17 -53.45 22.36
C GLY A 481 -33.38 -52.13 22.57
N THR A 482 -32.23 -52.19 23.25
CA THR A 482 -31.61 -51.02 23.92
C THR A 482 -30.32 -50.45 23.31
N ALA A 483 -30.06 -49.17 23.60
CA ALA A 483 -28.98 -48.33 23.07
C ALA A 483 -27.56 -48.60 23.63
N ALA A 484 -27.19 -49.87 23.82
CA ALA A 484 -25.87 -50.28 24.27
C ALA A 484 -24.88 -50.56 23.12
N SER A 485 -25.38 -51.07 21.99
CA SER A 485 -24.55 -51.49 20.83
C SER A 485 -23.83 -50.33 20.13
N SER A 486 -24.41 -49.14 20.11
CA SER A 486 -23.86 -47.96 19.42
C SER A 486 -22.67 -47.30 20.13
N ARG A 487 -22.43 -47.59 21.42
CA ARG A 487 -21.33 -46.98 22.19
C ARG A 487 -19.99 -47.71 22.09
N ALA A 488 -19.98 -48.98 21.69
CA ALA A 488 -18.74 -49.76 21.56
C ALA A 488 -17.88 -49.32 20.36
N GLN A 489 -18.52 -48.88 19.26
CA GLN A 489 -17.83 -48.63 17.99
C GLN A 489 -17.06 -47.31 17.93
N GLY A 490 -17.35 -46.36 18.84
CA GLY A 490 -16.65 -45.06 18.90
C GLY A 490 -15.28 -45.09 19.58
N LYS A 491 -14.97 -46.14 20.37
CA LYS A 491 -13.76 -46.16 21.22
C LYS A 491 -12.49 -46.62 20.50
N ALA A 492 -12.61 -47.29 19.35
CA ALA A 492 -11.48 -47.91 18.65
C ALA A 492 -10.64 -46.94 17.78
N ASN A 493 -11.12 -45.72 17.52
CA ASN A 493 -10.51 -44.80 16.55
C ASN A 493 -9.71 -43.64 17.19
N GLY A 494 -9.51 -43.63 18.52
CA GLY A 494 -9.08 -42.43 19.26
C GLY A 494 -7.57 -42.23 19.48
N GLU A 495 -6.75 -43.27 19.41
CA GLU A 495 -5.46 -43.28 20.14
C GLU A 495 -4.21 -42.84 19.34
N ASN A 496 -4.34 -42.42 18.08
CA ASN A 496 -3.20 -42.07 17.20
C ASN A 496 -2.97 -40.57 16.96
N TYR A 497 -3.63 -39.66 17.69
CA TYR A 497 -3.70 -38.23 17.28
C TYR A 497 -2.83 -37.21 18.06
N PHE A 498 -2.18 -37.59 19.16
CA PHE A 498 -1.43 -36.66 20.01
C PHE A 498 0.00 -37.14 20.32
N ASP A 499 0.96 -36.70 19.50
CA ASP A 499 2.39 -36.65 19.85
C ASP A 499 2.78 -35.16 20.03
N VAL A 500 3.25 -34.82 21.23
CA VAL A 500 3.44 -33.44 21.73
C VAL A 500 4.91 -32.99 21.61
N GLY A 501 5.82 -33.87 21.15
CA GLY A 501 7.26 -33.62 21.15
C GLY A 501 7.80 -32.68 20.06
N GLY A 502 7.42 -31.41 20.03
CA GLY A 502 8.15 -30.26 19.43
C GLY A 502 8.46 -30.25 17.91
N ARG A 503 8.32 -31.38 17.20
CA ARG A 503 8.82 -31.61 15.83
C ARG A 503 8.01 -30.94 14.71
N ARG A 504 6.85 -30.32 15.02
CA ARG A 504 5.95 -29.73 14.01
C ARG A 504 6.22 -28.24 13.70
N SER A 505 6.96 -27.52 14.53
CA SER A 505 7.26 -26.09 14.29
C SER A 505 8.28 -25.90 13.16
N ALA A 506 9.40 -26.63 13.18
CA ALA A 506 10.46 -26.56 12.17
C ALA A 506 9.96 -26.70 10.70
N PRO A 507 9.15 -27.70 10.31
CA PRO A 507 8.65 -27.82 8.94
C PRO A 507 7.61 -26.75 8.56
N LEU A 508 7.05 -26.00 9.51
CA LEU A 508 6.14 -24.89 9.24
C LEU A 508 6.90 -23.56 9.10
N THR A 509 7.93 -23.33 9.92
CA THR A 509 8.88 -22.21 9.72
C THR A 509 9.56 -22.32 8.36
N ALA A 510 10.08 -23.50 8.00
CA ALA A 510 10.67 -23.73 6.68
C ALA A 510 9.69 -23.48 5.51
N LYS A 511 8.39 -23.77 5.69
CA LYS A 511 7.36 -23.45 4.69
C LYS A 511 7.04 -21.95 4.61
N ARG A 512 7.05 -21.23 5.73
CA ARG A 512 6.94 -19.76 5.74
C ARG A 512 8.11 -19.16 4.97
N ASP A 513 9.33 -19.55 5.32
CA ASP A 513 10.56 -18.97 4.76
C ASP A 513 10.66 -19.23 3.24
N ALA A 514 10.32 -20.45 2.79
CA ALA A 514 10.20 -20.77 1.37
C ALA A 514 9.11 -19.94 0.66
N SER A 515 7.97 -19.71 1.31
CA SER A 515 6.88 -18.88 0.74
C SER A 515 7.25 -17.40 0.67
N GLN A 516 8.05 -16.92 1.63
CA GLN A 516 8.54 -15.53 1.68
C GLN A 516 9.62 -15.27 0.62
N ALA A 517 10.54 -16.22 0.40
CA ALA A 517 11.48 -16.18 -0.72
C ALA A 517 10.75 -16.26 -2.08
N GLU A 518 9.71 -17.10 -2.19
CA GLU A 518 8.86 -17.16 -3.39
C GLU A 518 8.13 -15.82 -3.65
N LEU A 519 7.71 -15.11 -2.60
CA LEU A 519 7.09 -13.80 -2.70
C LEU A 519 8.07 -12.73 -3.19
N GLN A 520 9.28 -12.65 -2.60
CA GLN A 520 10.33 -11.70 -3.02
C GLN A 520 10.70 -11.88 -4.49
N SER A 521 11.00 -13.11 -4.92
CA SER A 521 11.31 -13.42 -6.33
C SER A 521 10.16 -13.04 -7.28
N ARG A 522 8.90 -13.17 -6.85
CA ARG A 522 7.73 -12.73 -7.64
C ARG A 522 7.59 -11.21 -7.69
N GLN A 523 7.95 -10.48 -6.63
CA GLN A 523 7.94 -9.01 -6.59
C GLN A 523 9.00 -8.41 -7.52
N GLU A 524 10.22 -8.94 -7.50
CA GLU A 524 11.29 -8.57 -8.44
C GLU A 524 10.85 -8.82 -9.90
N ASN A 525 10.30 -10.01 -10.17
CA ASN A 525 9.79 -10.38 -11.49
C ASN A 525 8.66 -9.45 -11.96
N ALA A 526 7.71 -9.12 -11.08
CA ALA A 526 6.63 -8.18 -11.40
C ALA A 526 7.16 -6.78 -11.73
N THR A 527 8.19 -6.32 -11.01
CA THR A 527 8.83 -5.02 -11.22
C THR A 527 9.51 -4.94 -12.59
N ASP A 528 10.28 -5.96 -12.99
CA ASP A 528 10.87 -6.07 -14.34
C ASP A 528 9.79 -6.03 -15.45
N TYR A 529 8.69 -6.78 -15.29
CA TYR A 529 7.59 -6.72 -16.27
C TYR A 529 6.87 -5.37 -16.30
N ARG A 530 6.72 -4.66 -15.17
CA ARG A 530 6.16 -3.29 -15.14
C ARG A 530 7.07 -2.28 -15.84
N GLN A 531 8.39 -2.36 -15.62
CA GLN A 531 9.36 -1.53 -16.33
C GLN A 531 9.29 -1.76 -17.85
N ARG A 532 9.20 -3.03 -18.29
CA ARG A 532 9.00 -3.37 -19.71
C ARG A 532 7.66 -2.89 -20.27
N ALA A 533 6.58 -2.94 -19.49
CA ALA A 533 5.28 -2.39 -19.89
C ALA A 533 5.34 -0.86 -20.07
N THR A 534 5.99 -0.17 -19.15
CA THR A 534 6.21 1.29 -19.20
C THR A 534 7.06 1.67 -20.42
N ALA A 535 8.17 0.97 -20.68
CA ALA A 535 9.01 1.18 -21.86
C ALA A 535 8.25 0.91 -23.18
N ALA A 536 7.45 -0.16 -23.24
CA ALA A 536 6.63 -0.47 -24.41
C ALA A 536 5.52 0.58 -24.64
N ARG A 537 4.94 1.13 -23.57
CA ARG A 537 3.95 2.21 -23.62
C ARG A 537 4.58 3.52 -24.09
N ALA A 538 5.78 3.86 -23.63
CA ALA A 538 6.55 5.01 -24.10
C ALA A 538 6.80 4.90 -25.62
N ALA A 539 7.36 3.77 -26.09
CA ALA A 539 7.56 3.51 -27.52
C ALA A 539 6.25 3.55 -28.34
N ALA A 540 5.13 3.10 -27.77
CA ALA A 540 3.82 3.16 -28.42
C ALA A 540 3.19 4.57 -28.45
N SER A 541 3.76 5.53 -27.69
CA SER A 541 3.31 6.93 -27.64
C SER A 541 4.11 7.87 -28.55
N GLU A 542 5.22 7.42 -29.13
CA GLU A 542 6.04 8.25 -30.03
C GLU A 542 5.30 8.61 -31.33
N PRO A 543 5.50 9.82 -31.88
CA PRO A 543 4.94 10.21 -33.18
C PRO A 543 5.47 9.29 -34.30
N GLY A 544 4.58 8.46 -34.86
CA GLY A 544 4.93 7.42 -35.84
C GLY A 544 4.76 5.99 -35.33
N ALA A 545 4.50 5.79 -34.04
CA ALA A 545 4.26 4.47 -33.44
C ALA A 545 3.16 3.70 -34.17
N THR A 546 3.51 2.50 -34.66
CA THR A 546 2.66 1.69 -35.53
C THR A 546 1.57 0.97 -34.75
N ARG A 547 0.60 0.38 -35.47
CA ARG A 547 -0.40 -0.52 -34.87
C ARG A 547 0.23 -1.75 -34.20
N ARG A 548 1.45 -2.14 -34.58
CA ARG A 548 2.20 -3.24 -33.95
C ARG A 548 2.71 -2.83 -32.57
N ASP A 549 3.19 -1.61 -32.43
CA ASP A 549 3.81 -1.12 -31.19
C ASP A 549 2.75 -0.90 -30.11
N ARG A 550 1.59 -0.35 -30.47
CA ARG A 550 0.42 -0.26 -29.57
C ARG A 550 -0.09 -1.63 -29.12
N ARG A 551 -0.06 -2.65 -30.00
CA ARG A 551 -0.36 -4.04 -29.62
C ARG A 551 0.72 -4.64 -28.71
N ALA A 552 1.99 -4.30 -28.93
CA ALA A 552 3.10 -4.75 -28.09
C ALA A 552 3.02 -4.15 -26.67
N ALA A 553 2.67 -2.86 -26.55
CA ALA A 553 2.40 -2.18 -25.28
C ALA A 553 1.25 -2.84 -24.51
N SER A 554 0.08 -3.00 -25.12
CA SER A 554 -1.07 -3.67 -24.48
C SER A 554 -0.75 -5.13 -24.09
N ALA A 555 0.03 -5.85 -24.90
CA ALA A 555 0.51 -7.19 -24.56
C ALA A 555 1.62 -7.20 -23.49
N ALA A 556 2.27 -6.07 -23.20
CA ALA A 556 3.21 -5.91 -22.10
C ALA A 556 2.48 -5.55 -20.80
N GLU A 557 1.53 -4.62 -20.83
CA GLU A 557 0.63 -4.28 -19.71
C GLU A 557 -0.13 -5.53 -19.23
N GLY A 558 -0.78 -6.27 -20.13
CA GLY A 558 -1.46 -7.54 -19.78
C GLY A 558 -0.53 -8.69 -19.35
N ARG A 559 0.80 -8.52 -19.42
CA ARG A 559 1.79 -9.38 -18.76
C ARG A 559 2.20 -8.82 -17.39
N ALA A 560 2.30 -7.49 -17.25
CA ALA A 560 2.21 -6.70 -16.01
C ALA A 560 1.21 -7.28 -15.00
N ASP A 561 -0.08 -7.13 -15.30
CA ASP A 561 -1.18 -7.45 -14.38
C ASP A 561 -1.18 -8.94 -13.97
N LYS A 562 -0.79 -9.82 -14.91
CA LYS A 562 -0.65 -11.27 -14.66
C LYS A 562 0.55 -11.63 -13.78
N ARG A 563 1.49 -10.74 -13.53
CA ARG A 563 2.55 -10.91 -12.52
C ARG A 563 2.09 -10.33 -11.18
N ASP A 564 1.47 -9.17 -11.18
CA ASP A 564 0.93 -8.54 -9.97
C ASP A 564 -0.15 -9.38 -9.28
N GLY A 565 -1.06 -9.99 -10.04
CA GLY A 565 -2.03 -10.97 -9.49
C GLY A 565 -1.35 -12.20 -8.86
N ARG A 566 -0.17 -12.60 -9.35
CA ARG A 566 0.64 -13.70 -8.80
C ARG A 566 1.47 -13.28 -7.59
N VAL A 567 1.82 -12.00 -7.45
CA VAL A 567 2.36 -11.44 -6.19
C VAL A 567 1.26 -11.47 -5.13
N THR A 568 0.09 -10.93 -5.45
CA THR A 568 -1.10 -10.90 -4.56
C THR A 568 -1.47 -12.29 -4.03
N GLN A 569 -1.54 -13.30 -4.91
CA GLN A 569 -1.80 -14.69 -4.53
C GLN A 569 -0.68 -15.30 -3.64
N SER A 570 0.56 -14.82 -3.74
CA SER A 570 1.65 -15.25 -2.88
C SER A 570 1.65 -14.55 -1.53
N THR A 571 1.27 -13.28 -1.47
CA THR A 571 1.09 -12.53 -0.21
C THR A 571 0.09 -13.25 0.69
N GLY A 572 -1.09 -13.60 0.17
CA GLY A 572 -2.09 -14.37 0.93
C GLY A 572 -1.61 -15.76 1.38
N ARG A 573 -0.69 -16.41 0.64
CA ARG A 573 -0.05 -17.67 1.07
C ARG A 573 0.93 -17.46 2.22
N VAL A 574 1.68 -16.35 2.23
CA VAL A 574 2.57 -15.97 3.34
C VAL A 574 1.76 -15.59 4.58
N GLU A 575 0.68 -14.82 4.42
CA GLU A 575 -0.26 -14.48 5.50
C GLU A 575 -0.85 -15.75 6.14
N THR A 576 -1.40 -16.66 5.34
CA THR A 576 -1.92 -17.96 5.81
C THR A 576 -0.83 -18.79 6.53
N ALA A 577 0.44 -18.69 6.11
CA ALA A 577 1.54 -19.40 6.75
C ALA A 577 1.92 -18.77 8.12
N ASN A 578 1.85 -17.44 8.22
CA ASN A 578 2.06 -16.71 9.47
C ASN A 578 0.91 -16.98 10.47
N GLU A 579 -0.35 -16.89 10.04
CA GLU A 579 -1.52 -17.24 10.87
C GLU A 579 -1.40 -18.64 11.48
N ARG A 580 -0.98 -19.63 10.69
CA ARG A 580 -0.75 -21.01 11.17
C ARG A 580 0.38 -21.11 12.20
N LEU A 581 1.42 -20.31 12.07
CA LEU A 581 2.52 -20.25 13.06
C LEU A 581 2.07 -19.53 14.34
N ASP A 582 1.27 -18.47 14.22
CA ASP A 582 0.78 -17.71 15.37
C ASP A 582 -0.29 -18.48 16.16
N ILE A 583 -1.18 -19.23 15.49
CA ILE A 583 -2.08 -20.20 16.15
C ILE A 583 -1.26 -21.22 16.96
N LEU A 584 -0.18 -21.77 16.41
CA LEU A 584 0.68 -22.73 17.10
C LEU A 584 1.46 -22.11 18.26
N ARG A 585 1.97 -20.87 18.11
CA ARG A 585 2.64 -20.14 19.19
C ARG A 585 1.68 -19.80 20.32
N GLY A 586 0.44 -19.41 20.01
CA GLY A 586 -0.63 -19.19 20.98
C GLY A 586 -0.97 -20.45 21.79
N HIS A 587 -0.82 -21.64 21.19
CA HIS A 587 -1.00 -22.92 21.89
C HIS A 587 0.23 -23.36 22.71
N SER A 588 1.45 -22.89 22.38
CA SER A 588 2.68 -23.24 23.11
C SER A 588 3.08 -22.24 24.20
N GLY A 589 2.29 -21.18 24.43
CA GLY A 589 2.56 -20.16 25.44
C GLY A 589 2.20 -20.54 26.88
N GLY A 590 1.53 -21.67 27.08
CA GLY A 590 1.23 -22.21 28.41
C GLY A 590 2.48 -22.80 29.07
N ALA A 591 2.72 -22.46 30.34
CA ALA A 591 3.87 -22.94 31.09
C ALA A 591 3.91 -24.49 31.19
N PRO A 592 5.11 -25.11 31.25
CA PRO A 592 5.24 -26.57 31.27
C PRO A 592 4.87 -27.15 32.64
N GLY A 593 3.57 -27.33 32.87
CA GLY A 593 3.04 -27.83 34.14
C GLY A 593 1.53 -27.65 34.30
N GLY A 594 0.73 -28.23 33.40
CA GLY A 594 -0.72 -28.24 33.48
C GLY A 594 -1.30 -29.39 32.68
N GLU A 595 -2.19 -30.18 33.29
CA GLU A 595 -2.78 -31.37 32.66
C GLU A 595 -3.64 -30.99 31.44
N VAL A 596 -3.47 -31.73 30.34
CA VAL A 596 -4.18 -31.47 29.08
C VAL A 596 -5.61 -31.98 29.19
N GLY A 597 -6.50 -31.16 29.77
CA GLY A 597 -7.81 -31.64 30.19
C GLY A 597 -8.96 -30.62 30.24
N ASN A 598 -8.84 -29.38 29.74
CA ASN A 598 -9.99 -28.47 29.75
C ASN A 598 -9.92 -27.28 28.76
N THR A 599 -10.74 -27.32 27.71
CA THR A 599 -11.06 -26.11 26.92
C THR A 599 -11.93 -25.12 27.71
N THR A 600 -12.55 -25.57 28.79
CA THR A 600 -13.37 -24.74 29.69
C THR A 600 -12.52 -23.87 30.63
N GLU A 601 -11.35 -24.36 31.09
CA GLU A 601 -10.46 -23.57 31.95
C GLU A 601 -9.64 -22.53 31.18
N GLY A 602 -9.40 -22.71 29.88
CA GLY A 602 -8.84 -21.65 29.03
C GLY A 602 -9.80 -20.46 28.89
N ALA A 603 -11.11 -20.73 28.77
CA ALA A 603 -12.16 -19.71 28.78
C ALA A 603 -12.34 -19.07 30.17
N TYR A 604 -12.25 -19.88 31.24
CA TYR A 604 -12.27 -19.36 32.61
C TYR A 604 -11.03 -18.52 32.94
N GLY A 605 -9.86 -18.91 32.42
CA GLY A 605 -8.59 -18.20 32.55
C GLY A 605 -8.56 -16.88 31.79
N THR A 606 -9.16 -16.80 30.59
CA THR A 606 -9.37 -15.51 29.91
C THR A 606 -10.43 -14.65 30.60
N TYR A 607 -11.47 -15.25 31.18
CA TYR A 607 -12.43 -14.51 32.01
C TYR A 607 -11.77 -13.94 33.28
N LYS A 608 -10.87 -14.72 33.89
CA LYS A 608 -10.11 -14.32 35.09
C LYS A 608 -9.01 -13.31 34.77
N ALA A 609 -8.27 -13.46 33.67
CA ALA A 609 -7.32 -12.46 33.18
C ALA A 609 -8.02 -11.14 32.84
N ASN A 610 -9.19 -11.17 32.20
CA ASN A 610 -10.02 -9.97 32.00
C ASN A 610 -10.62 -9.38 33.29
N ALA A 611 -10.61 -10.12 34.40
CA ALA A 611 -11.00 -9.63 35.73
C ALA A 611 -9.78 -9.11 36.54
N GLU A 612 -8.60 -9.69 36.31
CA GLU A 612 -7.32 -9.26 36.88
C GLU A 612 -6.79 -8.01 36.14
N ASP A 613 -6.99 -7.87 34.83
CA ASP A 613 -6.72 -6.62 34.09
C ASP A 613 -7.61 -5.46 34.55
N ARG A 614 -8.84 -5.75 35.02
CA ARG A 614 -9.68 -4.74 35.69
C ARG A 614 -9.18 -4.38 37.09
N SER A 615 -8.35 -5.21 37.73
CA SER A 615 -7.76 -4.91 39.04
C SER A 615 -6.39 -4.25 38.93
N THR A 616 -5.60 -4.55 37.89
CA THR A 616 -4.32 -3.85 37.60
C THR A 616 -4.54 -2.49 36.95
N ALA A 617 -5.56 -2.31 36.10
CA ALA A 617 -5.97 -0.98 35.63
C ALA A 617 -6.44 -0.05 36.78
N ALA A 618 -6.80 -0.61 37.94
CA ALA A 618 -7.11 0.15 39.15
C ALA A 618 -5.86 0.47 40.01
N ALA A 619 -4.68 -0.07 39.67
CA ALA A 619 -3.43 0.15 40.40
C ALA A 619 -2.59 1.32 39.84
N ASP A 620 -2.68 1.62 38.54
CA ASP A 620 -1.84 2.62 37.84
C ASP A 620 -2.26 4.09 38.05
N GLY A 621 -2.89 4.41 39.18
CA GLY A 621 -2.99 5.78 39.74
C GLY A 621 -3.88 6.80 39.01
N SER A 622 -4.30 6.56 37.76
CA SER A 622 -5.13 7.48 36.97
C SER A 622 -6.62 7.42 37.32
N ALA A 623 -6.95 7.79 38.56
CA ALA A 623 -8.20 8.43 38.97
C ALA A 623 -9.55 7.76 38.58
N VAL A 624 -9.73 6.46 38.88
CA VAL A 624 -11.06 5.96 39.28
C VAL A 624 -10.91 5.22 40.60
N SER A 625 -11.36 5.85 41.70
CA SER A 625 -11.22 5.28 43.04
C SER A 625 -12.05 3.98 43.18
N PRO A 626 -11.42 2.80 43.39
CA PRO A 626 -12.12 1.52 43.43
C PRO A 626 -12.91 1.41 44.74
N GLY A 627 -14.16 1.88 44.71
CA GLY A 627 -15.02 2.03 45.89
C GLY A 627 -16.01 3.19 45.79
N ALA A 628 -15.78 4.14 44.88
CA ALA A 628 -16.78 5.13 44.52
C ALA A 628 -17.97 4.43 43.84
N LYS A 629 -19.07 4.25 44.60
CA LYS A 629 -20.35 3.79 44.04
C LYS A 629 -20.72 4.75 42.90
N PRO A 630 -20.96 4.28 41.66
CA PRO A 630 -21.22 5.17 40.54
C PRO A 630 -22.38 6.10 40.89
N ALA A 631 -22.21 7.39 40.62
CA ALA A 631 -23.24 8.38 40.90
C ALA A 631 -24.56 7.95 40.22
N PRO A 632 -25.71 8.04 40.92
CA PRO A 632 -26.98 7.64 40.33
C PRO A 632 -27.22 8.43 39.05
N PRO A 633 -27.66 7.78 37.96
CA PRO A 633 -27.81 8.44 36.66
C PRO A 633 -28.74 9.65 36.77
N THR A 634 -28.28 10.79 36.25
CA THR A 634 -29.09 12.01 36.18
C THR A 634 -30.34 11.77 35.36
N ARG A 635 -31.50 12.10 35.93
CA ARG A 635 -32.80 12.04 35.25
C ARG A 635 -33.26 13.44 34.89
N ASP A 636 -33.88 13.59 33.72
CA ASP A 636 -34.50 14.85 33.32
C ASP A 636 -35.88 15.04 33.99
N ALA A 637 -36.54 16.17 33.69
CA ALA A 637 -37.84 16.53 34.27
C ALA A 637 -38.98 15.54 33.96
N ARG A 638 -38.80 14.61 33.00
CA ARG A 638 -39.75 13.53 32.69
C ARG A 638 -39.35 12.21 33.36
N GLY A 639 -38.28 12.20 34.14
CA GLY A 639 -37.72 11.02 34.78
C GLY A 639 -36.84 10.16 33.87
N HIS A 640 -36.61 10.56 32.62
CA HIS A 640 -35.78 9.81 31.67
C HIS A 640 -34.30 9.94 32.03
N VAL A 641 -33.54 8.87 31.85
CA VAL A 641 -32.08 8.91 32.07
C VAL A 641 -31.39 9.73 30.99
N VAL A 642 -30.60 10.72 31.42
CA VAL A 642 -29.75 11.54 30.56
C VAL A 642 -28.40 10.86 30.43
N LEU A 643 -28.06 10.43 29.22
CA LEU A 643 -26.74 9.91 28.89
C LEU A 643 -25.80 11.06 28.50
N PRO A 644 -24.50 11.01 28.86
CA PRO A 644 -23.53 12.03 28.47
C PRO A 644 -23.30 11.98 26.96
N GLU A 645 -23.19 13.14 26.32
CA GLU A 645 -22.83 13.23 24.91
C GLU A 645 -21.39 12.74 24.66
N PRO A 646 -21.10 12.13 23.51
CA PRO A 646 -19.76 11.65 23.19
C PRO A 646 -18.78 12.82 23.00
N PRO A 647 -17.51 12.69 23.43
CA PRO A 647 -16.48 13.73 23.28
C PRO A 647 -15.97 13.91 21.83
N GLY A 648 -16.67 13.36 20.85
CA GLY A 648 -16.36 13.38 19.43
C GLY A 648 -17.01 12.24 18.67
N THR A 649 -16.60 12.03 17.42
CA THR A 649 -17.12 10.99 16.53
C THR A 649 -16.00 10.09 15.99
N LEU A 650 -16.36 8.91 15.46
CA LEU A 650 -15.42 8.07 14.72
C LEU A 650 -14.90 8.74 13.44
N ALA A 651 -15.71 9.56 12.77
CA ALA A 651 -15.30 10.29 11.57
C ALA A 651 -14.16 11.29 11.85
N GLU A 652 -14.13 11.91 13.04
CA GLU A 652 -13.01 12.78 13.44
C GLU A 652 -11.74 11.99 13.75
N LEU A 653 -11.85 10.76 14.27
CA LEU A 653 -10.70 9.86 14.42
C LEU A 653 -10.18 9.38 13.06
N GLU A 654 -11.07 9.10 12.11
CA GLU A 654 -10.71 8.75 10.72
C GLU A 654 -10.06 9.93 9.98
N ALA A 655 -10.51 11.16 10.24
CA ALA A 655 -9.87 12.37 9.74
C ALA A 655 -8.45 12.55 10.31
N LEU A 656 -8.25 12.30 11.61
CA LEU A 656 -6.92 12.31 12.23
C LEU A 656 -6.04 11.15 11.73
N ASP A 657 -6.59 9.95 11.52
CA ASP A 657 -5.89 8.81 10.90
C ASP A 657 -5.42 9.18 9.48
N GLY A 658 -6.26 9.85 8.70
CA GLY A 658 -5.93 10.34 7.35
C GLY A 658 -4.86 11.45 7.36
N GLN A 659 -4.94 12.38 8.31
CA GLN A 659 -3.95 13.45 8.47
C GLN A 659 -2.58 12.90 8.91
N GLU A 660 -2.56 11.92 9.83
CA GLU A 660 -1.34 11.22 10.26
C GLU A 660 -0.69 10.50 9.06
N GLN A 661 -1.48 9.78 8.26
CA GLN A 661 -0.98 9.09 7.05
C GLN A 661 -0.46 10.06 5.98
N ALA A 662 -1.11 11.21 5.77
CA ALA A 662 -0.67 12.22 4.82
C ALA A 662 0.68 12.83 5.23
N LEU A 663 0.84 13.20 6.50
CA LEU A 663 2.10 13.72 7.04
C LEU A 663 3.22 12.68 7.00
N GLU A 664 2.92 11.41 7.29
CA GLU A 664 3.90 10.33 7.11
C GLU A 664 4.30 10.08 5.66
N SER A 665 3.39 10.23 4.69
CA SER A 665 3.74 10.16 3.26
C SER A 665 4.70 11.28 2.87
N GLN A 666 4.36 12.52 3.25
CA GLN A 666 5.20 13.69 3.00
C GLN A 666 6.58 13.54 3.66
N ALA A 667 6.65 13.02 4.89
CA ALA A 667 7.93 12.76 5.56
C ALA A 667 8.80 11.73 4.80
N ARG A 668 8.20 10.67 4.25
CA ARG A 668 8.91 9.68 3.43
C ARG A 668 9.38 10.24 2.08
N GLU A 669 8.56 11.08 1.45
CA GLU A 669 8.92 11.79 0.22
C GLU A 669 10.08 12.77 0.47
N GLN A 670 10.04 13.51 1.59
CA GLN A 670 11.13 14.40 2.00
C GLN A 670 12.41 13.63 2.35
N ALA A 671 12.32 12.49 3.03
CA ALA A 671 13.47 11.61 3.30
C ALA A 671 14.10 11.07 2.01
N ALA A 672 13.29 10.74 1.00
CA ALA A 672 13.78 10.33 -0.32
C ALA A 672 14.49 11.49 -1.06
N ALA A 673 13.96 12.71 -0.97
CA ALA A 673 14.63 13.91 -1.49
C ALA A 673 15.97 14.18 -0.78
N THR A 674 16.01 14.06 0.56
CA THR A 674 17.24 14.14 1.36
C THR A 674 18.30 13.15 0.86
N GLN A 675 17.93 11.88 0.65
CA GLN A 675 18.85 10.84 0.14
C GLN A 675 19.33 11.12 -1.28
N ALA A 676 18.47 11.68 -2.15
CA ALA A 676 18.85 12.08 -3.50
C ALA A 676 19.87 13.23 -3.49
N ALA A 677 19.66 14.26 -2.68
CA ALA A 677 20.60 15.37 -2.50
C ALA A 677 21.96 14.87 -1.96
N GLU A 678 21.96 13.96 -0.98
CA GLU A 678 23.18 13.35 -0.45
C GLU A 678 23.95 12.55 -1.52
N ALA A 679 23.26 11.79 -2.37
CA ALA A 679 23.88 11.05 -3.47
C ALA A 679 24.49 11.99 -4.53
N VAL A 680 23.83 13.11 -4.85
CA VAL A 680 24.37 14.14 -5.75
C VAL A 680 25.62 14.79 -5.15
N GLY A 681 25.60 15.13 -3.86
CA GLY A 681 26.75 15.69 -3.15
C GLY A 681 27.96 14.75 -3.10
N GLN A 682 27.73 13.44 -2.90
CA GLN A 682 28.76 12.42 -2.97
C GLN A 682 29.37 12.34 -4.38
N SER A 683 28.54 12.22 -5.42
CA SER A 683 29.00 12.14 -6.81
C SER A 683 29.76 13.40 -7.26
N ALA A 684 29.32 14.59 -6.84
CA ALA A 684 30.03 15.84 -7.09
C ALA A 684 31.41 15.88 -6.41
N THR A 685 31.51 15.35 -5.18
CA THR A 685 32.76 15.23 -4.43
C THR A 685 33.74 14.24 -5.09
N GLU A 686 33.25 13.08 -5.52
CA GLU A 686 34.04 12.09 -6.27
C GLU A 686 34.58 12.66 -7.58
N ARG A 687 33.74 13.40 -8.32
CA ARG A 687 34.13 14.08 -9.55
C ARG A 687 35.17 15.17 -9.30
N ALA A 688 35.04 15.95 -8.24
CA ALA A 688 36.06 16.93 -7.85
C ALA A 688 37.41 16.25 -7.54
N ALA A 689 37.41 15.09 -6.89
CA ALA A 689 38.61 14.29 -6.63
C ALA A 689 39.20 13.61 -7.88
N GLU A 690 38.38 13.30 -8.90
CA GLU A 690 38.86 12.87 -10.22
C GLU A 690 39.51 14.03 -10.99
N ILE A 691 38.87 15.20 -11.02
CA ILE A 691 39.41 16.40 -11.66
C ILE A 691 40.76 16.81 -11.02
N GLY A 692 40.89 16.71 -9.70
CA GLY A 692 42.16 16.92 -9.00
C GLY A 692 43.26 15.94 -9.42
N ARG A 693 42.92 14.66 -9.68
CA ARG A 693 43.87 13.67 -10.23
C ARG A 693 44.29 14.00 -11.67
N VAL A 694 43.36 14.49 -12.50
CA VAL A 694 43.67 14.99 -13.85
C VAL A 694 44.60 16.21 -13.80
N GLN A 695 44.36 17.16 -12.88
CA GLN A 695 45.24 18.31 -12.70
C GLN A 695 46.67 17.89 -12.33
N ALA A 696 46.83 16.99 -11.34
CA ALA A 696 48.13 16.49 -10.92
C ALA A 696 48.87 15.78 -12.08
N ALA A 697 48.17 15.00 -12.90
CA ALA A 697 48.74 14.36 -14.08
C ALA A 697 49.18 15.37 -15.17
N LEU A 698 48.43 16.46 -15.37
CA LEU A 698 48.80 17.54 -16.28
C LEU A 698 50.02 18.33 -15.77
N GLU A 699 50.12 18.56 -14.46
CA GLU A 699 51.27 19.22 -13.84
C GLU A 699 52.54 18.37 -13.96
N ALA A 700 52.47 17.07 -13.65
CA ALA A 700 53.57 16.13 -13.87
C ALA A 700 54.00 16.08 -15.34
N ARG A 701 53.06 16.03 -16.29
CA ARG A 701 53.38 16.03 -17.73
C ARG A 701 54.04 17.33 -18.19
N ASN A 702 53.57 18.48 -17.71
CA ASN A 702 54.21 19.77 -18.01
C ASN A 702 55.63 19.85 -17.45
N GLN A 703 55.88 19.27 -16.27
CA GLN A 703 57.23 19.17 -15.70
C GLN A 703 58.15 18.32 -16.59
N THR A 704 57.71 17.14 -17.03
CA THR A 704 58.46 16.30 -18.00
C THR A 704 58.75 17.04 -19.31
N HIS A 705 57.80 17.82 -19.83
CA HIS A 705 58.02 18.64 -21.02
C HIS A 705 59.04 19.77 -20.79
N ALA A 706 59.03 20.42 -19.62
CA ALA A 706 60.01 21.44 -19.26
C ALA A 706 61.43 20.86 -19.13
N GLU A 707 61.58 19.71 -18.47
CA GLU A 707 62.86 18.98 -18.36
C GLU A 707 63.38 18.55 -19.73
N THR A 708 62.50 18.01 -20.58
CA THR A 708 62.86 17.60 -21.95
C THR A 708 63.31 18.80 -22.78
N ALA A 709 62.61 19.93 -22.70
CA ALA A 709 62.98 21.13 -23.43
C ALA A 709 64.31 21.73 -22.93
N THR A 710 64.62 21.62 -21.64
CA THR A 710 65.93 22.00 -21.08
C THR A 710 67.05 21.16 -21.68
N LYS A 711 66.85 19.83 -21.82
CA LYS A 711 67.81 18.93 -22.50
C LYS A 711 67.97 19.28 -23.99
N HIS A 712 66.89 19.63 -24.70
CA HIS A 712 66.98 20.07 -26.09
C HIS A 712 67.75 21.40 -26.22
N GLN A 713 67.56 22.32 -25.27
CA GLN A 713 68.29 23.59 -25.23
C GLN A 713 69.78 23.39 -24.94
N SER A 714 70.17 22.47 -24.05
CA SER A 714 71.58 22.17 -23.82
C SER A 714 72.25 21.51 -25.03
N VAL A 715 71.56 20.57 -25.71
CA VAL A 715 72.06 19.96 -26.96
C VAL A 715 72.21 21.00 -28.08
N ALA A 716 71.30 21.98 -28.17
CA ALA A 716 71.42 23.08 -29.11
C ALA A 716 72.63 24.00 -28.80
N GLN A 717 72.86 24.32 -27.53
CA GLN A 717 74.02 25.10 -27.09
C GLN A 717 75.34 24.34 -27.33
N GLU A 718 75.39 23.05 -27.03
CA GLU A 718 76.55 22.18 -27.31
C GLU A 718 76.83 22.10 -28.82
N THR A 719 75.79 21.95 -29.65
CA THR A 719 75.92 21.97 -31.12
C THR A 719 76.47 23.31 -31.63
N GLN A 720 76.09 24.44 -31.02
CA GLN A 720 76.65 25.77 -31.34
C GLN A 720 78.10 25.93 -30.87
N GLN A 721 78.47 25.39 -29.71
CA GLN A 721 79.86 25.41 -29.25
C GLN A 721 80.77 24.56 -30.16
N ILE A 722 80.32 23.37 -30.57
CA ILE A 722 81.03 22.50 -31.50
C ILE A 722 81.23 23.18 -32.86
N SER A 723 80.21 23.87 -33.40
CA SER A 723 80.36 24.58 -34.68
C SER A 723 81.28 25.79 -34.60
N LEU A 724 81.25 26.54 -33.48
CA LEU A 724 82.18 27.63 -33.22
C LEU A 724 83.63 27.15 -33.05
N GLN A 725 83.86 26.06 -32.31
CA GLN A 725 85.19 25.44 -32.20
C GLN A 725 85.68 24.90 -33.55
N GLY A 726 84.80 24.29 -34.34
CA GLY A 726 85.14 23.83 -35.70
C GLY A 726 85.52 24.99 -36.64
N ALA A 727 84.87 26.15 -36.52
CA ALA A 727 85.19 27.35 -37.28
C ALA A 727 86.52 28.01 -36.82
N GLN A 728 86.82 27.99 -35.51
CA GLN A 728 88.05 28.55 -34.96
C GLN A 728 89.27 27.61 -35.14
N GLY A 729 89.05 26.30 -35.22
CA GLY A 729 90.08 25.27 -35.40
C GLY A 729 90.59 25.07 -36.83
N GLY A 730 90.40 26.04 -37.73
CA GLY A 730 90.61 25.94 -39.19
C GLY A 730 92.04 25.67 -39.70
N GLY A 731 92.96 25.22 -38.86
CA GLY A 731 94.34 24.88 -39.22
C GLY A 731 94.63 23.39 -39.44
N SER A 732 93.74 22.46 -39.08
CA SER A 732 94.02 21.01 -39.16
C SER A 732 92.78 20.11 -39.32
N THR A 733 91.85 20.50 -40.19
CA THR A 733 90.55 19.82 -40.36
C THR A 733 90.66 18.35 -40.83
N ASN A 734 91.72 18.02 -41.57
CA ASN A 734 91.97 16.65 -42.07
C ASN A 734 92.32 15.67 -40.93
N ASP A 735 93.12 16.11 -39.97
CA ASP A 735 93.58 15.27 -38.85
C ASP A 735 92.42 14.92 -37.90
N GLY A 736 91.53 15.88 -37.66
CA GLY A 736 90.32 15.69 -36.85
C GLY A 736 89.35 14.67 -37.47
N MET A 737 89.06 14.79 -38.78
CA MET A 737 88.16 13.84 -39.44
C MET A 737 88.78 12.44 -39.60
N GLN A 738 90.08 12.33 -39.86
CA GLN A 738 90.74 11.02 -39.93
C GLN A 738 90.75 10.30 -38.56
N ARG A 739 90.99 11.04 -37.45
CA ARG A 739 90.88 10.47 -36.10
C ARG A 739 89.43 10.12 -35.74
N ALA A 740 88.45 10.97 -36.08
CA ALA A 740 87.04 10.68 -35.85
C ALA A 740 86.56 9.44 -36.63
N ALA A 741 86.94 9.32 -37.90
CA ALA A 741 86.67 8.14 -38.71
C ALA A 741 87.31 6.89 -38.09
N ALA A 742 88.58 6.93 -37.69
CA ALA A 742 89.27 5.81 -37.05
C ALA A 742 88.64 5.37 -35.72
N VAL A 743 88.09 6.31 -34.92
CA VAL A 743 87.39 6.01 -33.66
C VAL A 743 85.96 5.49 -33.89
N LEU A 744 85.26 5.94 -34.94
CA LEU A 744 83.89 5.54 -35.25
C LEU A 744 83.81 4.24 -36.09
N GLN A 745 84.85 3.90 -36.84
CA GLN A 745 84.87 2.72 -37.72
C GLN A 745 84.58 1.38 -37.00
N PRO A 746 85.07 1.11 -35.77
CA PRO A 746 84.69 -0.08 -35.01
C PRO A 746 83.22 -0.08 -34.54
N ILE A 747 82.62 1.10 -34.38
CA ILE A 747 81.25 1.31 -33.87
C ILE A 747 80.22 1.24 -35.01
N ALA A 748 80.61 1.61 -36.22
CA ALA A 748 79.76 1.61 -37.43
C ALA A 748 79.10 0.24 -37.70
N GLY A 749 79.88 -0.85 -37.62
CA GLY A 749 79.38 -2.21 -37.82
C GLY A 749 78.26 -2.58 -36.82
N PRO A 750 78.53 -2.57 -35.50
CA PRO A 750 77.52 -2.79 -34.48
C PRO A 750 76.30 -1.86 -34.60
N ALA A 751 76.49 -0.57 -34.87
CA ALA A 751 75.39 0.38 -35.01
C ALA A 751 74.46 0.03 -36.18
N ARG A 752 75.01 -0.35 -37.35
CA ARG A 752 74.22 -0.87 -38.49
C ARG A 752 73.45 -2.14 -38.10
N THR A 753 74.06 -3.06 -37.35
CA THR A 753 73.39 -4.29 -36.88
C THR A 753 72.23 -3.96 -35.93
N VAL A 754 72.42 -3.10 -34.94
CA VAL A 754 71.34 -2.71 -34.00
C VAL A 754 70.22 -1.97 -34.74
N ASN A 755 70.54 -1.07 -35.69
CA ASN A 755 69.53 -0.43 -36.55
C ASN A 755 68.73 -1.47 -37.37
N GLY A 756 69.40 -2.45 -37.97
CA GLY A 756 68.75 -3.55 -38.70
C GLY A 756 67.88 -4.47 -37.82
N ILE A 757 68.17 -4.57 -36.52
CA ILE A 757 67.32 -5.28 -35.54
C ILE A 757 66.12 -4.42 -35.14
N VAL A 758 66.35 -3.15 -34.76
CA VAL A 758 65.33 -2.23 -34.26
C VAL A 758 64.29 -1.90 -35.36
N GLN A 759 64.68 -1.80 -36.63
CA GLN A 759 63.74 -1.63 -37.75
C GLN A 759 62.86 -2.86 -38.03
N ARG A 760 63.22 -4.05 -37.53
CA ARG A 760 62.39 -5.27 -37.67
C ARG A 760 61.35 -5.42 -36.56
N VAL A 761 61.41 -4.59 -35.51
CA VAL A 761 60.41 -4.57 -34.43
C VAL A 761 59.26 -3.65 -34.85
N PRO A 762 58.05 -4.16 -35.15
CA PRO A 762 56.93 -3.28 -35.49
C PRO A 762 56.46 -2.50 -34.26
N SER A 763 56.25 -1.19 -34.42
CA SER A 763 55.59 -0.37 -33.41
C SER A 763 54.15 -0.85 -33.19
N ASN A 764 53.73 -0.96 -31.94
CA ASN A 764 52.36 -1.35 -31.57
C ASN A 764 51.81 -0.42 -30.49
N ARG A 765 50.52 -0.57 -30.13
CA ARG A 765 49.84 0.34 -29.18
C ARG A 765 50.42 0.39 -27.76
N PHE A 766 51.33 -0.52 -27.42
CA PHE A 766 52.00 -0.61 -26.11
C PHE A 766 53.48 -0.22 -26.18
N PHE A 767 54.11 -0.31 -27.36
CA PHE A 767 55.52 -0.01 -27.59
C PHE A 767 55.68 0.74 -28.91
N ASP A 768 55.78 2.07 -28.84
CA ASP A 768 56.14 2.90 -29.99
C ASP A 768 57.66 3.01 -30.12
N VAL A 769 58.22 2.16 -30.99
CA VAL A 769 59.64 2.20 -31.38
C VAL A 769 59.91 3.08 -32.60
N SER A 770 58.91 3.77 -33.16
CA SER A 770 59.07 4.54 -34.41
C SER A 770 60.01 5.76 -34.25
N GLY A 771 60.04 6.37 -33.05
CA GLY A 771 61.03 7.38 -32.69
C GLY A 771 62.45 6.79 -32.68
N THR A 772 62.67 5.72 -31.90
CA THR A 772 63.96 5.03 -31.79
C THR A 772 64.48 4.53 -33.14
N GLN A 773 63.61 3.99 -34.00
CA GLN A 773 63.96 3.60 -35.37
C GLN A 773 64.47 4.78 -36.21
N ARG A 774 63.82 5.95 -36.09
CA ARG A 774 64.18 7.16 -36.83
C ARG A 774 65.48 7.78 -36.34
N ASP A 775 65.72 7.79 -35.04
CA ASP A 775 66.94 8.35 -34.46
C ASP A 775 68.14 7.43 -34.68
N LEU A 776 67.96 6.12 -34.54
CA LEU A 776 69.03 5.14 -34.77
C LEU A 776 69.42 5.02 -36.25
N SER A 777 68.47 5.16 -37.18
CA SER A 777 68.77 5.23 -38.61
C SER A 777 69.50 6.51 -39.01
N ARG A 778 69.13 7.67 -38.43
CA ARG A 778 69.88 8.93 -38.57
C ARG A 778 71.30 8.85 -38.00
N PHE A 779 71.47 8.20 -36.86
CA PHE A 779 72.78 7.98 -36.23
C PHE A 779 73.70 7.12 -37.12
N VAL A 780 73.19 6.00 -37.65
CA VAL A 780 73.93 5.16 -38.59
C VAL A 780 74.28 5.92 -39.87
N ALA A 781 73.34 6.67 -40.45
CA ALA A 781 73.62 7.50 -41.63
C ALA A 781 74.73 8.53 -41.37
N GLY A 782 74.75 9.17 -40.19
CA GLY A 782 75.81 10.10 -39.80
C GLY A 782 77.19 9.45 -39.62
N ILE A 783 77.25 8.23 -39.08
CA ILE A 783 78.51 7.47 -39.01
C ILE A 783 78.98 7.07 -40.42
N ASP A 784 78.06 6.62 -41.28
CA ASP A 784 78.37 6.23 -42.66
C ASP A 784 78.87 7.42 -43.48
N GLU A 785 78.30 8.60 -43.29
CA GLU A 785 78.74 9.86 -43.90
C GLU A 785 80.16 10.26 -43.45
N VAL A 786 80.41 10.29 -42.13
CA VAL A 786 81.74 10.61 -41.57
C VAL A 786 82.82 9.60 -41.97
N THR A 787 82.47 8.33 -42.12
CA THR A 787 83.43 7.28 -42.53
C THR A 787 83.65 7.20 -44.04
N GLN A 788 82.74 7.70 -44.88
CA GLN A 788 82.93 7.75 -46.34
C GLN A 788 83.53 9.07 -46.87
N GLN A 789 83.32 10.22 -46.21
CA GLN A 789 83.72 11.54 -46.72
C GLN A 789 85.23 11.84 -46.74
N GLY A 790 86.10 10.91 -46.36
CA GLY A 790 87.56 11.10 -46.30
C GLY A 790 88.29 11.42 -47.63
N ALA A 791 87.58 11.54 -48.74
CA ALA A 791 88.14 11.70 -50.09
C ALA A 791 87.70 12.97 -50.87
N SER A 792 86.82 13.83 -50.35
CA SER A 792 86.34 15.02 -51.10
C SER A 792 86.03 16.24 -50.23
N THR A 793 87.10 16.95 -49.83
CA THR A 793 87.10 18.06 -48.86
C THR A 793 86.18 19.25 -49.18
N GLN A 794 85.78 19.43 -50.44
CA GLN A 794 84.95 20.56 -50.89
C GLN A 794 83.44 20.28 -50.87
N ALA A 795 83.02 19.00 -50.95
CA ALA A 795 81.61 18.62 -50.90
C ALA A 795 81.07 18.59 -49.45
N GLY A 796 81.86 18.04 -48.51
CA GLY A 796 81.48 17.94 -47.10
C GLY A 796 81.22 19.29 -46.43
N GLN A 797 81.87 20.37 -46.89
CA GLN A 797 81.67 21.70 -46.32
C GLN A 797 80.28 22.29 -46.63
N ALA A 798 79.77 22.06 -47.85
CA ALA A 798 78.40 22.44 -48.24
C ALA A 798 77.35 21.57 -47.52
N GLN A 799 77.63 20.26 -47.43
CA GLN A 799 76.76 19.29 -46.75
C GLN A 799 76.64 19.59 -45.25
N MET A 800 77.74 20.00 -44.60
CA MET A 800 77.76 20.48 -43.22
C MET A 800 76.96 21.76 -43.02
N GLN A 801 77.08 22.75 -43.92
CA GLN A 801 76.25 23.97 -43.86
C GLN A 801 74.76 23.65 -44.01
N GLN A 802 74.40 22.74 -44.92
CA GLN A 802 73.01 22.29 -45.11
C GLN A 802 72.49 21.53 -43.87
N ALA A 803 73.31 20.71 -43.23
CA ALA A 803 72.96 20.03 -41.99
C ALA A 803 72.72 21.01 -40.83
N VAL A 804 73.57 22.04 -40.69
CA VAL A 804 73.39 23.10 -39.68
C VAL A 804 72.11 23.91 -39.95
N ALA A 805 71.86 24.30 -41.19
CA ALA A 805 70.62 25.00 -41.57
C ALA A 805 69.37 24.14 -41.26
N THR A 806 69.42 22.84 -41.60
CA THR A 806 68.33 21.89 -41.33
C THR A 806 68.07 21.73 -39.82
N ARG A 807 69.13 21.57 -39.00
CA ARG A 807 68.99 21.51 -37.54
C ARG A 807 68.45 22.82 -36.95
N THR A 808 68.85 23.97 -37.50
CA THR A 808 68.36 25.28 -37.04
C THR A 808 66.87 25.44 -37.34
N SER A 809 66.42 25.05 -38.54
CA SER A 809 65.00 25.01 -38.89
C SER A 809 64.20 24.08 -37.97
N GLN A 810 64.69 22.85 -37.74
CA GLN A 810 64.04 21.90 -36.83
C GLN A 810 63.97 22.41 -35.37
N ALA A 811 64.98 23.15 -34.91
CA ALA A 811 64.95 23.77 -33.59
C ALA A 811 63.91 24.90 -33.49
N GLN A 812 63.73 25.70 -34.54
CA GLN A 812 62.69 26.74 -34.62
C GLN A 812 61.28 26.12 -34.69
N GLU A 813 61.08 25.08 -35.51
CA GLU A 813 59.82 24.35 -35.61
C GLU A 813 59.45 23.69 -34.26
N ALA A 814 60.42 23.09 -33.56
CA ALA A 814 60.24 22.55 -32.22
C ALA A 814 59.89 23.63 -31.18
N GLN A 815 60.49 24.82 -31.26
CA GLN A 815 60.13 25.96 -30.41
C GLN A 815 58.71 26.46 -30.68
N GLN A 816 58.29 26.52 -31.95
CA GLN A 816 56.94 26.94 -32.33
C GLN A 816 55.88 25.92 -31.89
N ALA A 817 56.13 24.63 -32.11
CA ALA A 817 55.28 23.54 -31.63
C ALA A 817 55.18 23.52 -30.09
N ARG A 818 56.28 23.83 -29.39
CA ARG A 818 56.26 24.01 -27.93
C ARG A 818 55.36 25.17 -27.50
N GLY A 819 55.48 26.35 -28.13
CA GLY A 819 54.63 27.50 -27.82
C GLY A 819 53.13 27.22 -27.99
N GLN A 820 52.76 26.43 -29.02
CA GLN A 820 51.39 25.95 -29.21
C GLN A 820 50.97 24.95 -28.12
N GLY A 821 51.85 24.03 -27.74
CA GLY A 821 51.61 23.06 -26.66
C GLY A 821 51.44 23.71 -25.28
N ASP A 822 52.28 24.70 -24.96
CA ASP A 822 52.20 25.45 -23.70
C ASP A 822 50.90 26.28 -23.62
N ALA A 823 50.48 26.91 -24.73
CA ALA A 823 49.20 27.61 -24.82
C ALA A 823 47.99 26.66 -24.67
N ALA A 824 48.00 25.51 -25.35
CA ALA A 824 46.95 24.49 -25.22
C ALA A 824 46.88 23.91 -23.80
N SER A 825 48.03 23.68 -23.16
CA SER A 825 48.12 23.24 -21.77
C SER A 825 47.59 24.29 -20.79
N GLY A 826 47.84 25.59 -21.05
CA GLY A 826 47.24 26.70 -20.31
C GLY A 826 45.70 26.69 -20.37
N THR A 827 45.12 26.60 -21.56
CA THR A 827 43.66 26.50 -21.76
C THR A 827 43.08 25.27 -21.06
N LEU A 828 43.76 24.11 -21.14
CA LEU A 828 43.31 22.89 -20.50
C LEU A 828 43.34 23.01 -18.96
N LYS A 829 44.38 23.63 -18.38
CA LYS A 829 44.43 23.94 -16.95
C LYS A 829 43.29 24.86 -16.51
N GLN A 830 42.96 25.87 -17.31
CA GLN A 830 41.84 26.78 -17.02
C GLN A 830 40.49 26.06 -17.05
N LEU A 831 40.27 25.15 -18.02
CA LEU A 831 39.09 24.29 -18.08
C LEU A 831 38.98 23.36 -16.87
N VAL A 832 40.06 22.64 -16.53
CA VAL A 832 40.14 21.74 -15.37
C VAL A 832 39.86 22.49 -14.06
N SER A 833 40.41 23.69 -13.88
CA SER A 833 40.15 24.53 -12.70
C SER A 833 38.69 25.02 -12.65
N SER A 834 38.13 25.46 -13.78
CA SER A 834 36.71 25.82 -13.90
C SER A 834 35.79 24.66 -13.50
N ASP A 835 36.08 23.45 -13.99
CA ASP A 835 35.23 22.29 -13.74
C ASP A 835 35.39 21.77 -12.31
N GLN A 836 36.57 21.93 -11.69
CA GLN A 836 36.77 21.70 -10.25
C GLN A 836 35.92 22.67 -9.41
N GLN A 837 35.90 23.96 -9.77
CA GLN A 837 35.06 24.97 -9.09
C GLN A 837 33.56 24.65 -9.23
N LYS A 838 33.10 24.26 -10.43
CA LYS A 838 31.70 23.83 -10.65
C LYS A 838 31.35 22.59 -9.84
N ALA A 839 32.21 21.57 -9.81
CA ALA A 839 31.99 20.37 -9.01
C ALA A 839 31.91 20.69 -7.51
N GLY A 840 32.76 21.59 -7.01
CA GLY A 840 32.70 22.11 -5.64
C GLY A 840 31.41 22.87 -5.34
N ALA A 841 30.94 23.72 -6.25
CA ALA A 841 29.69 24.46 -6.10
C ALA A 841 28.47 23.51 -6.03
N VAL A 842 28.38 22.52 -6.93
CA VAL A 842 27.30 21.51 -6.91
C VAL A 842 27.33 20.68 -5.63
N ALA A 843 28.51 20.34 -5.10
CA ALA A 843 28.63 19.64 -3.83
C ALA A 843 28.11 20.49 -2.64
N GLN A 844 28.39 21.80 -2.62
CA GLN A 844 27.89 22.73 -1.59
C GLN A 844 26.38 22.97 -1.70
N GLU A 845 25.84 23.08 -2.92
CA GLU A 845 24.41 23.22 -3.19
C GLU A 845 23.66 21.97 -2.70
N ALA A 846 24.11 20.78 -3.10
CA ALA A 846 23.53 19.50 -2.66
C ALA A 846 23.63 19.29 -1.14
N GLN A 847 24.72 19.73 -0.49
CA GLN A 847 24.84 19.73 0.97
C GLN A 847 23.82 20.67 1.64
N THR A 848 23.58 21.84 1.06
CA THR A 848 22.61 22.83 1.57
C THR A 848 21.17 22.34 1.39
N GLU A 849 20.87 21.70 0.26
CA GLU A 849 19.58 21.07 -0.03
C GLU A 849 19.31 19.88 0.91
N SER A 850 20.32 19.02 1.16
CA SER A 850 20.24 17.93 2.15
C SER A 850 19.95 18.46 3.56
N GLN A 851 20.65 19.51 4.01
CA GLN A 851 20.41 20.11 5.33
C GLN A 851 19.00 20.71 5.45
N THR A 852 18.55 21.43 4.42
CA THR A 852 17.20 22.00 4.36
C THR A 852 16.14 20.90 4.38
N SER A 853 16.34 19.83 3.61
CA SER A 853 15.43 18.68 3.52
C SER A 853 15.32 17.91 4.84
N ARG A 854 16.43 17.71 5.56
CA ARG A 854 16.42 17.13 6.92
C ARG A 854 15.63 18.00 7.92
N GLY A 855 15.70 19.33 7.79
CA GLY A 855 14.90 20.26 8.59
C GLY A 855 13.39 20.11 8.33
N ALA A 856 13.01 20.00 7.06
CA ALA A 856 11.62 19.74 6.67
C ALA A 856 11.13 18.35 7.15
N GLU A 857 11.95 17.32 7.02
CA GLU A 857 11.65 15.95 7.51
C GLU A 857 11.40 15.95 9.03
N GLN A 858 12.23 16.62 9.82
CA GLN A 858 12.04 16.75 11.27
C GLN A 858 10.75 17.51 11.63
N SER A 859 10.41 18.57 10.89
CA SER A 859 9.16 19.31 11.07
C SER A 859 7.94 18.42 10.79
N LEU A 860 7.94 17.69 9.68
CA LEU A 860 6.86 16.75 9.32
C LEU A 860 6.71 15.62 10.34
N ALA A 861 7.82 15.07 10.84
CA ALA A 861 7.82 14.06 11.89
C ALA A 861 7.23 14.58 13.22
N GLN A 862 7.54 15.82 13.61
CA GLN A 862 6.95 16.48 14.79
C GLN A 862 5.45 16.72 14.61
N GLN A 863 5.01 17.16 13.43
CA GLN A 863 3.58 17.34 13.11
C GLN A 863 2.82 16.00 13.15
N ALA A 864 3.36 14.93 12.56
CA ALA A 864 2.77 13.60 12.61
C ALA A 864 2.66 13.09 14.06
N ALA A 865 3.68 13.32 14.89
CA ALA A 865 3.66 12.98 16.31
C ALA A 865 2.58 13.77 17.10
N ALA A 866 2.38 15.05 16.79
CA ALA A 866 1.33 15.88 17.40
C ALA A 866 -0.08 15.39 17.03
N VAL A 867 -0.34 15.09 15.75
CA VAL A 867 -1.61 14.51 15.29
C VAL A 867 -1.87 13.16 15.97
N ARG A 868 -0.85 12.29 16.05
CA ARG A 868 -0.91 11.01 16.76
C ARG A 868 -1.28 11.17 18.23
N GLN A 869 -0.75 12.17 18.93
CA GLN A 869 -1.10 12.47 20.33
C GLN A 869 -2.56 12.94 20.47
N GLN A 870 -3.02 13.87 19.62
CA GLN A 870 -4.43 14.31 19.61
C GLN A 870 -5.38 13.13 19.36
N ARG A 871 -5.02 12.27 18.40
CA ARG A 871 -5.74 11.04 18.05
C ARG A 871 -5.78 10.03 19.19
N GLN A 872 -4.70 9.86 19.94
CA GLN A 872 -4.65 9.02 21.15
C GLN A 872 -5.51 9.59 22.29
N GLN A 873 -5.46 10.91 22.53
CA GLN A 873 -6.30 11.58 23.53
C GLN A 873 -7.78 11.43 23.20
N LYS A 874 -8.16 11.66 21.94
CA LYS A 874 -9.54 11.51 21.45
C LYS A 874 -10.00 10.05 21.55
N TRP A 875 -9.16 9.09 21.17
CA TRP A 875 -9.42 7.66 21.33
C TRP A 875 -9.67 7.26 22.79
N GLY A 876 -8.81 7.70 23.72
CA GLY A 876 -8.97 7.46 25.15
C GLY A 876 -10.27 8.06 25.71
N SER A 877 -10.62 9.28 25.30
CA SER A 877 -11.87 9.93 25.71
C SER A 877 -13.11 9.17 25.24
N LEU A 878 -13.11 8.67 23.99
CA LEU A 878 -14.21 7.89 23.43
C LEU A 878 -14.35 6.51 24.07
N MET A 879 -13.23 5.84 24.38
CA MET A 879 -13.25 4.56 25.12
C MET A 879 -13.78 4.74 26.55
N SER A 880 -13.35 5.79 27.26
CA SER A 880 -13.84 6.10 28.61
C SER A 880 -15.33 6.47 28.60
N TRP A 881 -15.76 7.26 27.62
CA TRP A 881 -17.17 7.58 27.40
C TRP A 881 -17.99 6.31 27.12
N ALA A 882 -17.58 5.45 26.18
CA ALA A 882 -18.30 4.24 25.81
C ALA A 882 -18.44 3.26 26.99
N ALA A 883 -17.38 3.07 27.79
CA ALA A 883 -17.42 2.26 29.00
C ALA A 883 -18.41 2.82 30.04
N THR A 884 -18.40 4.14 30.26
CA THR A 884 -19.30 4.82 31.20
C THR A 884 -20.76 4.74 30.73
N HIS A 885 -21.00 5.02 29.45
CA HIS A 885 -22.31 4.98 28.78
C HIS A 885 -22.94 3.58 28.87
N ARG A 886 -22.16 2.55 28.55
CA ARG A 886 -22.56 1.14 28.72
C ARG A 886 -22.89 0.80 30.17
N GLY A 887 -22.09 1.27 31.12
CA GLY A 887 -22.33 1.11 32.55
C GLY A 887 -23.68 1.71 32.98
N MET A 888 -23.98 2.96 32.56
CA MET A 888 -25.28 3.59 32.82
C MET A 888 -26.43 2.75 32.27
N ARG A 889 -26.36 2.34 30.98
CA ARG A 889 -27.40 1.51 30.33
C ARG A 889 -27.68 0.22 31.12
N GLN A 890 -26.64 -0.46 31.59
CA GLN A 890 -26.78 -1.69 32.38
C GLN A 890 -27.48 -1.49 33.74
N THR A 891 -27.34 -0.31 34.37
CA THR A 891 -28.06 0.00 35.62
C THR A 891 -29.53 0.38 35.42
N VAL A 892 -29.92 0.79 34.21
CA VAL A 892 -31.24 1.37 33.91
C VAL A 892 -32.25 0.34 33.38
N VAL A 893 -31.80 -0.88 33.08
CA VAL A 893 -32.66 -2.02 32.69
C VAL A 893 -32.63 -3.08 33.79
N PRO A 894 -33.37 -2.91 34.91
CA PRO A 894 -33.31 -3.81 36.05
C PRO A 894 -34.19 -5.02 35.75
N GLY A 895 -33.57 -6.04 35.16
CA GLY A 895 -34.23 -7.28 34.75
C GLY A 895 -33.42 -8.10 33.74
N ALA A 896 -32.67 -7.43 32.85
CA ALA A 896 -31.91 -8.10 31.79
C ALA A 896 -30.67 -8.89 32.27
N GLN A 897 -30.31 -8.80 33.56
CA GLN A 897 -29.20 -9.56 34.16
C GLN A 897 -29.65 -10.87 34.85
N GLY A 898 -30.96 -11.16 34.85
CA GLY A 898 -31.55 -12.34 35.51
C GLY A 898 -32.11 -13.40 34.57
N ALA A 899 -31.91 -13.27 33.25
CA ALA A 899 -32.44 -14.13 32.20
C ALA A 899 -31.33 -14.80 31.37
#